data_AF-A0A8T0E1J0-F1
#
_entry.id   AF-A0A8T0E1J0-F1
#
_cell.length_a   1.000
_cell.length_b   1.000
_cell.length_c   1.000
_cell.angle_alpha   90.00
_cell.angle_beta   90.00
_cell.angle_gamma   90.00
#
_symmetry.space_group_name_H-M   'P 1'
#
loop_
_entity.id
_entity.type
_entity.pdbx_description
1 polymer ?
#
loop_
_entity_poly.entity_id
_entity_poly.type
_entity_poly.pdbx_seq_one_letter_code
_entity_poly.pdbx_strand_id
1 'polypeptide(L)'
;MPYGILYIFGNIPGLTGLCIAGVFSASLGALSSAVNALANITVEDFIKPFCCRNISDTWMTFIAKLLAVGYIGLILLMALVASSFRSILEAATIIYCMITAPILGIYLLGMFSTTANEKGTLVGLLTGVTLYAWAGFGNYITKPGITTLPRNTTGCYTNSSTEFVNISTDATIIESSTDVLHLTKNEESDIFIVYKLSYMWLPLFSVVITLVVGYLTSFLLKFCIHVPEVKPETISPFVRKLYFKTSADTEKSKLKIKKTETQKEKTVTAWIPYKKFERKTEHLFKSTMANLLGIFDYVVIAIMLSVSALIGVYFRFSGGRQKTTDEFLMGSRAMGIGPVAFSVMATCLSSVSVLGIPAETYLYGTEILLSIVGIPIGGFIAVYGFLPVFYDMKVATSYEYLERRFGKTTRTLTAVLFTLQMILYMGVVLYAPSLALNAVTGLSTWTSVLSLAAVCMFYSSQGGLKAVLWTIVFQALLMYTAMIAVIVKISMMKGFKETFSISNEGGRLIFFDLSGDVTKRYTFWNSIANGIVYYLATFGTNQSQIQRFLSIGNLHKAQIALLLSLPLMLLFRIFTVWDGIAVFALFHDCDPMEDENVKLSSPDQIFPFAILKMFGSIPGLTGLCIAGIFSASLGTLSSTVNSLAGITVEDFIKPYCPCKITDIWMTFAAKLLAVGYIGLTLLVTFIVANFRGVVEAATIITGVVGGPILGVYALGMFSLTANEPGTLVGFITGVIIYLWMGFGSYVAKAKIPTLSRSTSGCSTNSSIEFFQVTTPSTLLENITHSLPFIEDEKYVFPVYKWSYMWLTFFSLIIVIIVGYLASYVLSYLISLPDVKPEYMSPFVRNLYFKPKENAKKSKCNEVELNEKKGNVNPSYTITDET
;
A
#
# COMPACT_ATOMS: atom_id res chain seq x y z
N MET A 1 -20.31 4.15 20.89
CA MET A 1 -20.15 3.04 19.91
C MET A 1 -20.59 1.69 20.48
N PRO A 2 -20.07 1.18 21.62
CA PRO A 2 -20.47 -0.14 22.14
C PRO A 2 -21.95 -0.22 22.56
N TYR A 3 -22.49 0.86 23.14
CA TYR A 3 -23.91 0.97 23.49
C TYR A 3 -24.82 1.02 22.26
N GLY A 4 -24.37 1.64 21.16
CA GLY A 4 -25.09 1.58 19.88
C GLY A 4 -25.10 0.17 19.30
N ILE A 5 -23.97 -0.55 19.44
CA ILE A 5 -23.88 -1.97 19.07
C ILE A 5 -24.85 -2.80 19.92
N LEU A 6 -24.93 -2.59 21.24
CA LEU A 6 -25.85 -3.32 22.11
C LEU A 6 -27.33 -2.89 21.95
N TYR A 7 -27.62 -1.62 21.73
CA TYR A 7 -28.97 -1.11 21.59
C TYR A 7 -29.61 -1.60 20.29
N ILE A 8 -28.81 -1.63 19.22
CA ILE A 8 -29.26 -2.11 17.92
C ILE A 8 -29.24 -3.65 17.87
N PHE A 9 -28.31 -4.32 18.57
CA PHE A 9 -28.04 -5.76 18.37
C PHE A 9 -28.13 -6.65 19.62
N GLY A 10 -28.55 -6.12 20.77
CA GLY A 10 -28.54 -6.80 22.06
C GLY A 10 -29.51 -7.97 22.20
N ASN A 11 -30.61 -7.98 21.45
CA ASN A 11 -31.56 -9.11 21.44
C ASN A 11 -31.14 -10.25 20.52
N ILE A 12 -29.99 -10.12 19.85
CA ILE A 12 -29.54 -11.07 18.84
C ILE A 12 -28.20 -11.68 19.29
N PRO A 13 -28.21 -12.94 19.72
CA PRO A 13 -27.02 -13.62 20.24
C PRO A 13 -26.03 -13.83 19.10
N GLY A 14 -24.94 -13.08 19.10
CA GLY A 14 -23.98 -13.16 18.00
C GLY A 14 -23.09 -11.93 17.92
N LEU A 15 -23.81 -10.86 17.62
CA LEU A 15 -23.29 -9.74 16.86
C LEU A 15 -22.52 -8.76 17.73
N THR A 16 -22.91 -8.70 19.00
CA THR A 16 -22.19 -7.95 20.02
C THR A 16 -20.76 -8.48 20.20
N GLY A 17 -20.55 -9.80 20.18
CA GLY A 17 -19.22 -10.40 20.30
C GLY A 17 -18.33 -10.12 19.09
N LEU A 18 -18.93 -10.06 17.90
CA LEU A 18 -18.24 -9.81 16.63
C LEU A 18 -17.70 -8.37 16.54
N CYS A 19 -18.46 -7.41 17.05
CA CYS A 19 -18.04 -6.01 17.09
C CYS A 19 -16.92 -5.76 18.11
N ILE A 20 -16.92 -6.50 19.23
CA ILE A 20 -15.88 -6.42 20.27
C ILE A 20 -14.54 -6.99 19.75
N ALA A 21 -14.53 -8.10 19.02
CA ALA A 21 -13.29 -8.73 18.52
C ALA A 21 -12.53 -7.89 17.48
N GLY A 22 -13.24 -7.15 16.62
CA GLY A 22 -12.63 -6.27 15.60
C GLY A 22 -11.82 -5.11 16.20
N VAL A 23 -12.22 -4.61 17.37
CA VAL A 23 -11.51 -3.52 18.07
C VAL A 23 -10.20 -4.01 18.69
N PHE A 24 -10.16 -5.23 19.21
CA PHE A 24 -8.96 -5.80 19.85
C PHE A 24 -7.79 -6.01 18.89
N SER A 25 -8.05 -6.29 17.61
CA SER A 25 -6.99 -6.64 16.67
C SER A 25 -6.23 -5.42 16.09
N ALA A 26 -6.93 -4.31 15.86
CA ALA A 26 -6.31 -3.04 15.50
C ALA A 26 -5.32 -2.56 16.57
N SER A 27 -5.68 -2.74 17.85
CA SER A 27 -4.83 -2.42 19.00
C SER A 27 -3.56 -3.29 19.04
N LEU A 28 -3.65 -4.60 18.85
CA LEU A 28 -2.51 -5.52 18.95
C LEU A 28 -1.41 -5.30 17.88
N GLY A 29 -1.79 -4.82 16.69
CA GLY A 29 -0.85 -4.50 15.62
C GLY A 29 0.02 -3.28 15.93
N ALA A 30 -0.59 -2.16 16.33
CA ALA A 30 0.13 -0.95 16.72
C ALA A 30 1.02 -1.20 17.95
N LEU A 31 0.57 -2.07 18.86
CA LEU A 31 1.34 -2.57 20.00
C LEU A 31 2.65 -3.25 19.56
N SER A 32 2.62 -4.16 18.58
CA SER A 32 3.78 -5.00 18.21
C SER A 32 4.95 -4.22 17.60
N SER A 33 4.68 -3.22 16.75
CA SER A 33 5.74 -2.41 16.14
C SER A 33 6.35 -1.40 17.10
N ALA A 34 5.52 -0.78 17.96
CA ALA A 34 5.99 0.14 18.99
C ALA A 34 6.90 -0.59 19.99
N VAL A 35 6.49 -1.77 20.43
CA VAL A 35 7.27 -2.67 21.29
C VAL A 35 8.64 -2.98 20.73
N ASN A 36 8.71 -3.32 19.45
CA ASN A 36 9.95 -3.75 18.81
C ASN A 36 10.93 -2.57 18.63
N ALA A 37 10.40 -1.38 18.36
CA ALA A 37 11.20 -0.15 18.31
C ALA A 37 11.70 0.29 19.70
N LEU A 38 10.85 0.22 20.74
CA LEU A 38 11.23 0.53 22.12
C LEU A 38 12.27 -0.46 22.66
N ALA A 39 12.17 -1.74 22.27
CA ALA A 39 13.16 -2.76 22.60
C ALA A 39 14.52 -2.47 21.92
N ASN A 40 14.53 -2.13 20.63
CA ASN A 40 15.77 -1.86 19.91
C ASN A 40 16.46 -0.56 20.38
N ILE A 41 15.71 0.53 20.60
CA ILE A 41 16.26 1.79 21.10
C ILE A 41 16.87 1.60 22.51
N THR A 42 16.20 0.86 23.38
CA THR A 42 16.68 0.58 24.75
C THR A 42 17.94 -0.29 24.75
N VAL A 43 18.08 -1.20 23.78
CA VAL A 43 19.29 -2.01 23.63
C VAL A 43 20.46 -1.21 23.06
N GLU A 44 20.26 -0.47 21.98
CA GLU A 44 21.34 0.23 21.27
C GLU A 44 21.76 1.55 21.93
N ASP A 45 20.82 2.34 22.46
CA ASP A 45 21.10 3.69 22.94
C ASP A 45 21.21 3.79 24.48
N PHE A 46 20.65 2.83 25.25
CA PHE A 46 20.66 2.84 26.72
C PHE A 46 21.46 1.70 27.37
N ILE A 47 21.55 0.53 26.73
CA ILE A 47 22.26 -0.64 27.31
C ILE A 47 23.68 -0.75 26.76
N LYS A 48 23.84 -0.72 25.43
CA LYS A 48 25.13 -0.89 24.74
C LYS A 48 26.19 0.15 25.14
N PRO A 49 25.86 1.44 25.40
CA PRO A 49 26.84 2.43 25.84
C PRO A 49 27.25 2.35 27.33
N PHE A 50 26.41 1.78 28.21
CA PHE A 50 26.66 1.67 29.66
C PHE A 50 27.28 0.31 30.08
N CYS A 51 27.38 -0.65 29.16
CA CYS A 51 28.02 -1.94 29.40
C CYS A 51 29.51 -1.96 28.97
N CYS A 52 30.42 -1.89 29.95
CA CYS A 52 31.88 -1.84 29.74
C CYS A 52 32.56 -3.16 29.31
N ARG A 53 31.86 -4.17 28.75
CA ARG A 53 32.47 -5.48 28.38
C ARG A 53 31.83 -6.14 27.16
N ASN A 54 32.62 -6.90 26.38
CA ASN A 54 32.18 -7.67 25.19
C ASN A 54 31.18 -8.78 25.58
N ILE A 55 29.89 -8.51 25.43
CA ILE A 55 28.79 -9.48 25.57
C ILE A 55 28.57 -10.17 24.20
N SER A 56 28.15 -11.44 24.18
CA SER A 56 27.85 -12.18 22.95
C SER A 56 26.53 -11.72 22.30
N ASP A 57 26.49 -11.60 20.97
CA ASP A 57 25.30 -11.21 20.19
C ASP A 57 24.07 -12.09 20.47
N THR A 58 24.28 -13.33 20.91
CA THR A 58 23.20 -14.25 21.31
C THR A 58 22.52 -13.79 22.62
N TRP A 59 23.27 -13.21 23.55
CA TRP A 59 22.74 -12.64 24.80
C TRP A 59 22.05 -11.30 24.55
N MET A 60 22.52 -10.50 23.58
CA MET A 60 21.87 -9.23 23.20
C MET A 60 20.55 -9.45 22.45
N THR A 61 20.49 -10.43 21.56
CA THR A 61 19.21 -10.82 20.92
C THR A 61 18.24 -11.51 21.89
N PHE A 62 18.74 -12.19 22.93
CA PHE A 62 17.90 -12.70 24.01
C PHE A 62 17.32 -11.57 24.87
N ILE A 63 18.14 -10.58 25.25
CA ILE A 63 17.72 -9.38 25.99
C ILE A 63 16.71 -8.56 25.17
N ALA A 64 16.93 -8.36 23.85
CA ALA A 64 15.98 -7.66 22.98
C ALA A 64 14.62 -8.37 22.88
N LYS A 65 14.60 -9.71 22.83
CA LYS A 65 13.37 -10.52 22.85
C LYS A 65 12.69 -10.51 24.23
N LEU A 66 13.44 -10.45 25.34
CA LEU A 66 12.95 -10.33 26.72
C LEU A 66 12.33 -8.94 26.99
N LEU A 67 12.92 -7.90 26.39
CA LEU A 67 12.44 -6.52 26.46
C LEU A 67 11.22 -6.29 25.57
N ALA A 68 11.14 -6.92 24.40
CA ALA A 68 9.91 -6.90 23.59
C ALA A 68 8.71 -7.47 24.38
N VAL A 69 8.91 -8.51 25.20
CA VAL A 69 7.87 -9.01 26.12
C VAL A 69 7.54 -7.95 27.20
N GLY A 70 8.53 -7.28 27.78
CA GLY A 70 8.35 -6.19 28.76
C GLY A 70 7.57 -4.98 28.22
N TYR A 71 7.79 -4.58 26.98
CA TYR A 71 7.05 -3.48 26.34
C TYR A 71 5.61 -3.86 25.97
N ILE A 72 5.33 -5.12 25.65
CA ILE A 72 3.95 -5.60 25.48
C ILE A 72 3.18 -5.45 26.81
N GLY A 73 3.84 -5.72 27.95
CA GLY A 73 3.29 -5.51 29.29
C GLY A 73 3.05 -4.03 29.66
N LEU A 74 3.92 -3.13 29.22
CA LEU A 74 3.78 -1.68 29.47
C LEU A 74 2.65 -1.05 28.63
N ILE A 75 2.48 -1.47 27.38
CA ILE A 75 1.37 -0.95 26.57
C ILE A 75 0.01 -1.41 27.13
N LEU A 76 -0.05 -2.56 27.81
CA LEU A 76 -1.23 -2.97 28.58
C LEU A 76 -1.51 -2.02 29.78
N LEU A 77 -0.49 -1.54 30.51
CA LEU A 77 -0.58 -0.57 31.63
C LEU A 77 -1.02 0.84 31.17
N MET A 78 -0.68 1.24 29.93
CA MET A 78 -1.12 2.52 29.33
C MET A 78 -2.50 2.44 28.68
N ALA A 79 -2.91 1.27 28.16
CA ALA A 79 -4.28 1.04 27.72
C ALA A 79 -5.30 1.18 28.87
N LEU A 80 -4.92 0.86 30.12
CA LEU A 80 -5.75 1.04 31.33
C LEU A 80 -5.94 2.51 31.70
N VAL A 81 -4.90 3.34 31.59
CA VAL A 81 -4.98 4.78 31.88
C VAL A 81 -5.73 5.55 30.77
N ALA A 82 -5.59 5.12 29.51
CA ALA A 82 -6.34 5.67 28.38
C ALA A 82 -7.88 5.57 28.53
N SER A 83 -8.35 4.69 29.44
CA SER A 83 -9.79 4.53 29.74
C SER A 83 -10.40 5.68 30.57
N SER A 84 -9.59 6.53 31.22
CA SER A 84 -10.05 7.67 32.05
C SER A 84 -10.29 8.99 31.28
N PHE A 85 -10.09 9.03 29.95
CA PHE A 85 -10.23 10.22 29.11
C PHE A 85 -11.60 10.33 28.40
N ARG A 86 -12.11 11.57 28.18
CA ARG A 86 -13.44 11.83 27.57
C ARG A 86 -13.49 11.57 26.06
N SER A 87 -12.44 11.89 25.31
CA SER A 87 -12.24 11.54 23.89
C SER A 87 -10.84 10.97 23.71
N ILE A 88 -10.76 9.68 23.40
CA ILE A 88 -9.50 8.92 23.33
C ILE A 88 -8.57 9.48 22.25
N LEU A 89 -9.12 9.95 21.12
CA LEU A 89 -8.34 10.48 20.00
C LEU A 89 -7.72 11.86 20.31
N GLU A 90 -8.49 12.72 20.98
CA GLU A 90 -8.05 14.07 21.34
C GLU A 90 -6.93 14.01 22.39
N ALA A 91 -7.12 13.21 23.45
CA ALA A 91 -6.10 12.95 24.47
C ALA A 91 -4.84 12.26 23.88
N ALA A 92 -4.99 11.29 22.97
CA ALA A 92 -3.86 10.60 22.34
C ALA A 92 -3.01 11.53 21.44
N THR A 93 -3.66 12.44 20.71
CA THR A 93 -2.97 13.36 19.79
C THR A 93 -2.25 14.46 20.55
N ILE A 94 -2.88 15.01 21.61
CA ILE A 94 -2.27 16.02 22.47
C ILE A 94 -1.03 15.46 23.18
N ILE A 95 -1.11 14.25 23.74
CA ILE A 95 0.02 13.64 24.46
C ILE A 95 1.16 13.21 23.51
N TYR A 96 0.86 12.60 22.36
CA TYR A 96 1.88 12.15 21.39
C TYR A 96 2.70 13.32 20.83
N CYS A 97 2.02 14.43 20.50
CA CYS A 97 2.65 15.59 19.89
C CYS A 97 3.36 16.50 20.90
N MET A 98 2.97 16.47 22.18
CA MET A 98 3.62 17.22 23.26
C MET A 98 5.12 16.91 23.39
N ILE A 99 5.53 15.70 23.01
CA ILE A 99 6.92 15.25 23.13
C ILE A 99 7.59 15.22 21.74
N THR A 100 6.92 14.70 20.71
CA THR A 100 7.54 14.52 19.38
C THR A 100 7.80 15.84 18.65
N ALA A 101 6.94 16.85 18.81
CA ALA A 101 7.11 18.14 18.15
C ALA A 101 8.32 18.94 18.69
N PRO A 102 8.51 19.11 20.02
CA PRO A 102 9.72 19.74 20.55
C PRO A 102 11.01 18.97 20.22
N ILE A 103 10.97 17.63 20.21
CA ILE A 103 12.12 16.81 19.84
C ILE A 103 12.55 17.10 18.40
N LEU A 104 11.59 17.22 17.47
CA LEU A 104 11.90 17.65 16.10
C LEU A 104 12.57 19.04 16.08
N GLY A 105 12.10 19.97 16.92
CA GLY A 105 12.68 21.31 17.04
C GLY A 105 14.15 21.32 17.46
N ILE A 106 14.58 20.47 18.40
CA ILE A 106 16.00 20.39 18.80
C ILE A 106 16.88 19.71 17.76
N TYR A 107 16.39 18.69 17.05
CA TYR A 107 17.16 18.07 15.96
C TYR A 107 17.45 19.08 14.87
N LEU A 108 16.45 19.89 14.53
CA LEU A 108 16.63 21.00 13.60
C LEU A 108 17.60 22.05 14.15
N LEU A 109 17.48 22.44 15.42
CA LEU A 109 18.38 23.42 16.01
C LEU A 109 19.84 22.96 16.03
N GLY A 110 20.12 21.73 16.47
CA GLY A 110 21.46 21.17 16.55
C GLY A 110 22.09 20.89 15.19
N MET A 111 21.28 20.55 14.19
CA MET A 111 21.77 20.34 12.82
C MET A 111 22.07 21.66 12.10
N PHE A 112 21.32 22.72 12.36
CA PHE A 112 21.38 23.92 11.52
C PHE A 112 21.95 25.16 12.20
N SER A 113 22.27 25.10 13.49
CA SER A 113 22.88 26.22 14.20
C SER A 113 24.29 25.86 14.66
N THR A 114 25.28 26.62 14.19
CA THR A 114 26.67 26.58 14.70
C THR A 114 26.82 27.26 16.06
N THR A 115 25.80 28.02 16.47
CA THR A 115 25.78 28.77 17.73
C THR A 115 24.95 28.08 18.79
N ALA A 116 24.24 26.99 18.46
CA ALA A 116 23.43 26.23 19.40
C ALA A 116 24.33 25.49 20.40
N ASN A 117 24.05 25.72 21.68
CA ASN A 117 24.74 25.08 22.79
C ASN A 117 23.79 24.16 23.55
N GLU A 118 24.35 23.21 24.31
CA GLU A 118 23.56 22.23 25.08
C GLU A 118 22.48 22.91 25.94
N LYS A 119 22.83 24.05 26.58
CA LYS A 119 21.95 24.79 27.50
C LYS A 119 20.79 25.46 26.78
N GLY A 120 21.00 26.04 25.60
CA GLY A 120 19.93 26.65 24.81
C GLY A 120 19.08 25.63 24.04
N THR A 121 19.67 24.53 23.55
CA THR A 121 18.86 23.41 23.00
C THR A 121 17.96 22.79 24.07
N LEU A 122 18.43 22.70 25.31
CA LEU A 122 17.66 22.22 26.45
C LEU A 122 16.53 23.21 26.82
N VAL A 123 16.83 24.51 26.88
CA VAL A 123 15.82 25.55 27.18
C VAL A 123 14.77 25.65 26.07
N GLY A 124 15.17 25.54 24.80
CA GLY A 124 14.25 25.44 23.67
C GLY A 124 13.33 24.22 23.76
N LEU A 125 13.89 23.03 24.04
CA LEU A 125 13.09 21.80 24.21
C LEU A 125 12.05 21.95 25.31
N LEU A 126 12.49 22.40 26.50
CA LEU A 126 11.63 22.53 27.67
C LEU A 126 10.52 23.56 27.46
N THR A 127 10.81 24.67 26.77
CA THR A 127 9.81 25.71 26.48
C THR A 127 8.81 25.27 25.41
N GLY A 128 9.23 24.58 24.35
CA GLY A 128 8.30 24.01 23.36
C GLY A 128 7.42 22.91 23.92
N VAL A 129 7.94 22.05 24.80
CA VAL A 129 7.14 21.05 25.54
C VAL A 129 6.15 21.76 26.46
N THR A 130 6.60 22.74 27.25
CA THR A 130 5.76 23.44 28.25
C THR A 130 4.63 24.24 27.61
N LEU A 131 4.89 24.92 26.48
CA LEU A 131 3.87 25.71 25.78
C LEU A 131 2.92 24.85 24.93
N TYR A 132 3.40 23.74 24.35
CA TYR A 132 2.51 22.74 23.76
C TYR A 132 1.59 22.15 24.83
N ALA A 133 2.15 21.74 25.98
CA ALA A 133 1.38 21.17 27.07
C ALA A 133 0.34 22.17 27.58
N TRP A 134 0.74 23.43 27.81
CA TRP A 134 -0.16 24.48 28.28
C TRP A 134 -1.30 24.78 27.31
N ALA A 135 -1.03 24.91 26.01
CA ALA A 135 -2.06 25.16 25.00
C ALA A 135 -2.90 23.92 24.68
N GLY A 136 -2.31 22.72 24.70
CA GLY A 136 -2.99 21.45 24.42
C GLY A 136 -3.91 21.02 25.55
N PHE A 137 -3.43 21.05 26.79
CA PHE A 137 -4.27 20.82 27.95
C PHE A 137 -5.24 21.99 28.17
N GLY A 138 -4.87 23.23 27.87
CA GLY A 138 -5.77 24.39 27.91
C GLY A 138 -6.94 24.29 26.92
N ASN A 139 -6.69 23.90 25.67
CA ASN A 139 -7.70 23.59 24.66
C ASN A 139 -8.64 22.45 25.12
N TYR A 140 -8.07 21.40 25.71
CA TYR A 140 -8.83 20.26 26.24
C TYR A 140 -9.68 20.61 27.48
N ILE A 141 -9.19 21.47 28.38
CA ILE A 141 -9.86 21.85 29.64
C ILE A 141 -10.94 22.92 29.42
N THR A 142 -10.67 23.94 28.60
CA THR A 142 -11.57 25.11 28.43
C THR A 142 -12.70 24.89 27.42
N LYS A 143 -12.55 23.92 26.49
CA LYS A 143 -13.58 23.52 25.53
C LYS A 143 -14.21 24.71 24.82
N PRO A 144 -13.44 25.41 23.97
CA PRO A 144 -14.01 26.44 23.10
C PRO A 144 -15.25 25.89 22.42
N GLY A 145 -16.36 26.63 22.50
CA GLY A 145 -17.69 26.19 22.06
C GLY A 145 -17.61 25.52 20.70
N ILE A 146 -17.60 24.19 20.70
CA ILE A 146 -17.63 23.43 19.47
C ILE A 146 -19.05 23.62 18.98
N THR A 147 -19.21 24.24 17.82
CA THR A 147 -20.45 24.12 17.03
C THR A 147 -20.64 22.64 16.74
N THR A 148 -21.25 21.93 17.69
CA THR A 148 -21.72 20.58 17.49
C THR A 148 -22.89 20.68 16.55
N LEU A 149 -22.92 19.81 15.55
CA LEU A 149 -24.05 19.72 14.64
C LEU A 149 -25.35 19.62 15.47
N PRO A 150 -26.40 20.39 15.13
CA PRO A 150 -27.67 20.34 15.83
C PRO A 150 -28.17 18.90 15.82
N ARG A 151 -28.39 18.34 17.01
CA ARG A 151 -28.89 16.98 17.17
C ARG A 151 -30.39 17.04 17.34
N ASN A 152 -31.10 16.34 16.47
CA ASN A 152 -32.54 16.20 16.59
C ASN A 152 -32.86 15.26 17.77
N THR A 153 -33.66 15.73 18.73
CA THR A 153 -34.12 14.94 19.89
C THR A 153 -35.53 14.40 19.71
N THR A 154 -36.19 14.65 18.58
CA THR A 154 -37.50 14.04 18.29
C THR A 154 -37.35 12.53 18.15
N GLY A 155 -37.87 11.79 19.14
CA GLY A 155 -37.80 10.32 19.22
C GLY A 155 -36.97 9.78 20.40
N CYS A 156 -36.29 10.63 21.18
CA CYS A 156 -35.69 10.19 22.45
C CYS A 156 -36.78 10.02 23.52
N TYR A 157 -37.45 8.87 23.55
CA TYR A 157 -38.35 8.50 24.65
C TYR A 157 -37.55 8.29 25.95
N THR A 158 -37.57 9.30 26.81
CA THR A 158 -37.51 9.17 28.26
C THR A 158 -38.96 9.00 28.72
N ASN A 159 -39.42 7.95 29.40
CA ASN A 159 -38.70 7.08 30.31
C ASN A 159 -39.60 5.90 30.73
N SER A 160 -38.95 4.84 31.22
CA SER A 160 -39.29 4.11 32.45
C SER A 160 -40.74 3.67 32.70
N SER A 161 -40.93 2.35 32.69
CA SER A 161 -41.58 1.55 33.76
C SER A 161 -42.88 2.07 34.38
N THR A 162 -43.90 1.21 34.33
CA THR A 162 -44.80 0.93 35.47
C THR A 162 -44.95 2.05 36.49
N GLU A 163 -46.13 2.67 36.46
CA GLU A 163 -46.73 3.41 37.57
C GLU A 163 -45.92 4.59 38.11
N PHE A 164 -46.45 5.81 37.98
CA PHE A 164 -46.71 6.65 39.16
C PHE A 164 -47.59 7.84 38.75
N VAL A 165 -48.85 7.75 39.20
CA VAL A 165 -49.68 8.82 39.77
C VAL A 165 -50.14 9.98 38.86
N ASN A 166 -51.45 9.92 38.57
CA ASN A 166 -52.34 11.04 38.29
C ASN A 166 -52.21 12.14 39.36
N ILE A 167 -51.79 13.34 38.95
CA ILE A 167 -52.36 14.59 39.47
C ILE A 167 -52.53 15.56 38.30
N SER A 168 -53.79 15.77 37.93
CA SER A 168 -54.26 16.91 37.14
C SER A 168 -54.04 18.22 37.91
N THR A 169 -53.57 19.26 37.25
CA THR A 169 -54.14 20.62 37.33
C THR A 169 -53.47 21.57 36.34
N ASP A 170 -54.29 22.48 35.85
CA ASP A 170 -54.06 23.47 34.81
C ASP A 170 -52.89 24.42 35.06
N ALA A 171 -52.17 24.76 33.99
CA ALA A 171 -51.56 26.08 33.83
C ALA A 171 -51.24 26.34 32.35
N THR A 172 -52.21 26.94 31.66
CA THR A 172 -52.03 27.72 30.44
C THR A 172 -51.09 28.90 30.68
N ILE A 173 -49.98 29.01 29.95
CA ILE A 173 -49.43 30.32 29.55
C ILE A 173 -49.04 30.24 28.07
N ILE A 174 -49.81 31.01 27.31
CA ILE A 174 -49.57 31.41 25.92
C ILE A 174 -48.54 32.54 25.97
N GLU A 175 -47.49 32.47 25.16
CA GLU A 175 -46.94 33.69 24.55
C GLU A 175 -46.28 33.39 23.22
N SER A 176 -46.96 33.83 22.17
CA SER A 176 -46.46 34.01 20.82
C SER A 176 -45.77 35.37 20.72
N SER A 177 -44.57 35.43 20.14
CA SER A 177 -44.20 36.56 19.29
C SER A 177 -43.32 36.09 18.14
N THR A 178 -43.86 36.30 16.95
CA THR A 178 -43.22 36.39 15.65
C THR A 178 -42.18 37.50 15.66
N ASP A 179 -40.99 37.26 15.09
CA ASP A 179 -40.62 37.91 13.83
C ASP A 179 -39.29 37.39 13.27
N VAL A 180 -39.36 37.12 11.97
CA VAL A 180 -38.28 36.79 11.06
C VAL A 180 -37.66 38.10 10.58
N LEU A 181 -36.36 38.34 10.81
CA LEU A 181 -35.50 38.92 9.78
C LEU A 181 -34.01 38.73 10.08
N HIS A 182 -33.34 38.12 9.09
CA HIS A 182 -31.91 38.00 8.83
C HIS A 182 -30.99 39.08 9.43
N LEU A 183 -29.90 38.64 10.08
CA LEU A 183 -28.52 38.85 9.61
C LEU A 183 -27.53 38.03 10.46
N THR A 184 -26.84 37.12 9.79
CA THR A 184 -25.59 36.49 10.22
C THR A 184 -24.48 37.54 10.41
N LYS A 185 -24.01 37.75 11.65
CA LYS A 185 -22.59 37.79 12.02
C LYS A 185 -22.36 38.10 13.51
N ASN A 186 -21.47 37.28 14.10
CA ASN A 186 -20.50 37.60 15.14
C ASN A 186 -20.98 38.08 16.52
N GLU A 187 -20.66 37.30 17.58
CA GLU A 187 -19.69 37.74 18.59
C GLU A 187 -19.25 36.57 19.50
N GLU A 188 -17.94 36.31 19.45
CA GLU A 188 -17.17 35.47 20.37
C GLU A 188 -16.54 36.33 21.46
N SER A 189 -16.71 36.03 22.75
CA SER A 189 -15.83 36.51 23.86
C SER A 189 -16.28 35.83 25.17
N ASP A 190 -15.48 35.19 26.02
CA ASP A 190 -14.06 35.33 26.36
C ASP A 190 -13.41 33.95 26.60
N ILE A 191 -12.88 33.33 25.55
CA ILE A 191 -12.01 32.15 25.67
C ILE A 191 -10.66 32.57 25.12
N PHE A 192 -9.61 32.39 25.92
CA PHE A 192 -8.26 32.81 25.55
C PHE A 192 -7.91 32.23 24.18
N ILE A 193 -7.51 33.09 23.24
CA ILE A 193 -7.47 32.76 21.81
C ILE A 193 -6.58 31.55 21.49
N VAL A 194 -5.54 31.34 22.30
CA VAL A 194 -4.62 30.19 22.21
C VAL A 194 -5.30 28.87 22.55
N TYR A 195 -6.34 28.89 23.39
CA TYR A 195 -7.13 27.71 23.70
C TYR A 195 -8.26 27.46 22.70
N LYS A 196 -8.60 28.46 21.88
CA LYS A 196 -9.50 28.28 20.72
C LYS A 196 -8.80 27.64 19.52
N LEU A 197 -7.47 27.66 19.49
CA LEU A 197 -6.71 26.98 18.45
C LEU A 197 -7.01 25.49 18.45
N SER A 198 -7.31 24.94 17.27
CA SER A 198 -7.44 23.50 17.11
C SER A 198 -6.15 22.80 17.56
N TYR A 199 -6.30 21.70 18.30
CA TYR A 199 -5.20 20.85 18.77
C TYR A 199 -4.26 20.35 17.66
N MET A 200 -4.65 20.47 16.37
CA MET A 200 -3.78 20.16 15.23
C MET A 200 -2.73 21.24 14.92
N TRP A 201 -2.93 22.48 15.36
CA TRP A 201 -2.00 23.58 15.14
C TRP A 201 -0.91 23.69 16.21
N LEU A 202 -1.20 23.22 17.41
CA LEU A 202 -0.29 23.22 18.56
C LEU A 202 1.08 22.54 18.30
N PRO A 203 1.18 21.44 17.52
CA PRO A 203 2.48 20.80 17.21
C PRO A 203 3.39 21.69 16.40
N LEU A 204 2.83 22.40 15.42
CA LEU A 204 3.60 23.32 14.59
C LEU A 204 4.15 24.49 15.41
N PHE A 205 3.29 25.10 16.24
CA PHE A 205 3.71 26.21 17.10
C PHE A 205 4.81 25.79 18.07
N SER A 206 4.72 24.58 18.61
CA SER A 206 5.74 24.02 19.49
C SER A 206 7.10 23.80 18.84
N VAL A 207 7.16 23.26 17.61
CA VAL A 207 8.43 23.13 16.85
C VAL A 207 9.10 24.48 16.66
N VAL A 208 8.31 25.49 16.28
CA VAL A 208 8.80 26.85 16.01
C VAL A 208 9.27 27.53 17.30
N ILE A 209 8.52 27.41 18.39
CA ILE A 209 8.89 27.94 19.71
C ILE A 209 10.20 27.31 20.20
N THR A 210 10.34 25.98 20.07
CA THR A 210 11.59 25.28 20.43
C THR A 210 12.78 25.81 19.64
N LEU A 211 12.62 26.00 18.33
CA LEU A 211 13.68 26.51 17.46
C LEU A 211 14.07 27.94 17.82
N VAL A 212 13.09 28.84 17.97
CA VAL A 212 13.31 30.26 18.19
C VAL A 212 13.88 30.52 19.58
N VAL A 213 13.28 29.97 20.63
CA VAL A 213 13.74 30.13 22.03
C VAL A 213 15.09 29.47 22.22
N GLY A 214 15.29 28.28 21.63
CA GLY A 214 16.57 27.58 21.71
C GLY A 214 17.69 28.33 20.99
N TYR A 215 17.42 28.91 19.82
CA TYR A 215 18.41 29.74 19.12
C TYR A 215 18.75 31.03 19.88
N LEU A 216 17.74 31.77 20.35
CA LEU A 216 17.92 33.04 21.07
C LEU A 216 18.67 32.87 22.39
N THR A 217 18.34 31.84 23.16
CA THR A 217 19.02 31.55 24.44
C THR A 217 20.47 31.08 24.22
N SER A 218 20.71 30.24 23.20
CA SER A 218 22.07 29.89 22.79
C SER A 218 22.88 31.11 22.32
N PHE A 219 22.26 32.06 21.63
CA PHE A 219 22.92 33.28 21.18
C PHE A 219 23.27 34.24 22.33
N LEU A 220 22.36 34.47 23.28
CA LEU A 220 22.58 35.37 24.42
C LEU A 220 23.64 34.83 25.39
N LEU A 221 23.65 33.52 25.64
CA LEU A 221 24.63 32.88 26.54
C LEU A 221 26.07 32.89 26.00
N LYS A 222 26.24 33.12 24.69
CA LYS A 222 27.54 33.22 24.03
C LYS A 222 28.39 34.39 24.56
N PHE A 223 27.77 35.42 25.14
CA PHE A 223 28.46 36.59 25.70
C PHE A 223 28.92 36.41 27.15
N CYS A 224 28.43 35.39 27.86
CA CYS A 224 28.69 35.21 29.30
C CYS A 224 29.52 33.96 29.65
N ILE A 225 29.64 32.97 28.75
CA ILE A 225 30.25 31.67 29.03
C ILE A 225 31.10 31.21 27.84
N HIS A 226 32.27 30.63 28.10
CA HIS A 226 33.12 30.02 27.07
C HIS A 226 32.52 28.69 26.57
N VAL A 227 32.27 28.59 25.27
CA VAL A 227 31.59 27.45 24.62
C VAL A 227 32.63 26.58 23.90
N PRO A 228 32.62 25.25 24.08
CA PRO A 228 33.57 24.35 23.40
C PRO A 228 33.33 24.30 21.87
N GLU A 229 34.39 24.05 21.10
CA GLU A 229 34.33 23.98 19.64
C GLU A 229 33.46 22.81 19.15
N VAL A 230 32.49 23.12 18.29
CA VAL A 230 31.56 22.13 17.74
C VAL A 230 32.30 21.24 16.73
N LYS A 231 32.25 19.93 16.96
CA LYS A 231 32.78 18.95 16.02
C LYS A 231 32.08 19.13 14.68
N PRO A 232 32.80 19.33 13.56
CA PRO A 232 32.18 19.55 12.26
C PRO A 232 31.14 18.48 11.96
N GLU A 233 31.48 17.22 12.28
CA GLU A 233 30.72 15.97 12.10
C GLU A 233 29.27 15.95 12.59
N THR A 234 28.91 16.78 13.56
CA THR A 234 27.56 16.82 14.14
C THR A 234 26.67 17.91 13.55
N ILE A 235 27.25 18.89 12.86
CA ILE A 235 26.51 19.96 12.16
C ILE A 235 26.10 19.44 10.79
N SER A 236 24.90 19.84 10.33
CA SER A 236 24.47 19.53 8.99
C SER A 236 25.57 19.88 7.98
N PRO A 237 25.79 19.04 6.96
CA PRO A 237 26.85 19.24 5.98
C PRO A 237 26.80 20.62 5.31
N PHE A 238 25.60 21.20 5.19
CA PHE A 238 25.35 22.53 4.63
C PHE A 238 25.97 23.64 5.48
N VAL A 239 25.67 23.65 6.78
CA VAL A 239 26.17 24.67 7.71
C VAL A 239 27.65 24.45 8.02
N ARG A 240 28.10 23.18 8.04
CA ARG A 240 29.51 22.80 8.18
C ARG A 240 30.40 23.38 7.07
N LYS A 241 29.91 23.35 5.83
CA LYS A 241 30.64 23.84 4.65
C LYS A 241 30.76 25.37 4.59
N LEU A 242 29.84 26.07 5.26
CA LEU A 242 29.87 27.53 5.39
C LEU A 242 30.84 28.01 6.48
N TYR A 243 31.13 27.18 7.49
CA TYR A 243 31.91 27.57 8.67
C TYR A 243 33.31 26.94 8.80
N PHE A 244 33.57 25.74 8.27
CA PHE A 244 34.84 25.03 8.48
C PHE A 244 35.47 24.56 7.15
N LYS A 245 36.61 25.12 6.78
CA LYS A 245 37.40 24.70 5.61
C LYS A 245 38.79 24.25 6.07
N THR A 246 39.21 23.07 5.61
CA THR A 246 40.51 22.35 5.77
C THR A 246 40.68 21.46 7.01
N SER A 247 40.69 20.12 6.84
CA SER A 247 41.75 19.20 7.32
C SER A 247 41.40 17.75 6.98
N ALA A 248 42.19 17.17 6.10
CA ALA A 248 42.30 15.74 5.86
C ALA A 248 43.57 15.27 6.58
N ASP A 249 43.47 14.25 7.43
CA ASP A 249 44.55 13.34 7.90
C ASP A 249 44.19 12.75 9.27
N THR A 250 43.36 11.70 9.34
CA THR A 250 43.30 10.86 10.56
C THR A 250 42.77 9.44 10.31
N GLU A 251 43.23 8.79 9.24
CA GLU A 251 42.87 7.40 8.93
C GLU A 251 43.96 6.38 9.33
N LYS A 252 44.99 6.78 10.10
CA LYS A 252 46.19 5.93 10.31
C LYS A 252 46.42 5.35 11.70
N SER A 253 45.53 5.50 12.70
CA SER A 253 45.91 5.17 14.10
C SER A 253 45.07 4.15 14.87
N LYS A 254 44.19 3.33 14.26
CA LYS A 254 43.47 2.27 15.01
C LYS A 254 43.59 0.91 14.36
N LEU A 255 44.83 0.45 14.31
CA LEU A 255 45.22 -0.95 14.12
C LEU A 255 45.22 -1.66 15.49
N LYS A 256 44.83 -2.94 15.50
CA LYS A 256 45.31 -4.04 16.37
C LYS A 256 44.76 -4.22 17.81
N ILE A 257 44.31 -5.47 18.03
CA ILE A 257 44.17 -6.28 19.28
C ILE A 257 42.79 -6.23 19.99
N LYS A 258 41.95 -7.27 19.87
CA LYS A 258 41.92 -8.45 20.80
C LYS A 258 40.86 -9.53 20.41
N LYS A 259 41.39 -10.60 19.79
CA LYS A 259 41.15 -12.06 19.95
C LYS A 259 39.92 -12.64 20.71
N THR A 260 39.27 -13.60 20.02
CA THR A 260 39.05 -15.03 20.40
C THR A 260 37.85 -15.44 21.28
N GLU A 261 36.83 -16.01 20.62
CA GLU A 261 36.34 -17.42 20.68
C GLU A 261 35.97 -18.10 22.02
N THR A 262 34.71 -18.60 22.10
CA THR A 262 34.22 -19.90 22.67
C THR A 262 32.68 -19.82 22.81
N GLN A 263 31.84 -20.87 22.82
CA GLN A 263 31.73 -22.16 22.13
C GLN A 263 30.28 -22.64 22.38
N LYS A 264 29.76 -23.43 21.44
CA LYS A 264 28.52 -24.24 21.42
C LYS A 264 27.96 -24.73 22.77
N GLU A 265 26.62 -24.81 22.85
CA GLU A 265 25.95 -26.08 23.22
C GLU A 265 24.53 -26.20 22.62
N LYS A 266 24.14 -27.44 22.30
CA LYS A 266 22.94 -27.87 21.57
C LYS A 266 21.96 -28.60 22.50
N THR A 267 20.65 -28.46 22.23
CA THR A 267 19.54 -29.46 22.34
C THR A 267 19.31 -30.19 23.68
N VAL A 268 18.09 -30.36 24.20
CA VAL A 268 17.07 -31.31 23.71
C VAL A 268 15.68 -30.96 24.30
N THR A 269 14.68 -31.20 23.47
CA THR A 269 13.22 -31.19 23.65
C THR A 269 12.66 -32.19 24.67
N ALA A 270 11.55 -31.85 25.33
CA ALA A 270 10.51 -32.83 25.69
C ALA A 270 9.12 -32.18 25.72
N TRP A 271 8.19 -32.85 25.02
CA TRP A 271 6.73 -32.65 24.96
C TRP A 271 6.01 -33.24 26.20
N ILE A 272 4.75 -32.82 26.47
CA ILE A 272 3.61 -33.54 27.13
C ILE A 272 2.48 -32.51 27.48
N PRO A 273 1.15 -32.82 27.51
CA PRO A 273 0.28 -32.94 26.35
C PRO A 273 -1.02 -32.07 26.48
N TYR A 274 -1.87 -32.18 25.47
CA TYR A 274 -3.17 -31.52 25.34
C TYR A 274 -4.27 -32.40 25.95
N LYS A 275 -5.08 -31.90 26.90
CA LYS A 275 -6.54 -32.17 26.95
C LYS A 275 -7.31 -31.38 28.03
N LYS A 276 -8.46 -30.89 27.57
CA LYS A 276 -9.77 -30.82 28.26
C LYS A 276 -10.06 -29.56 29.09
N PHE A 277 -10.40 -28.49 28.39
CA PHE A 277 -11.42 -27.54 28.87
C PHE A 277 -12.48 -27.37 27.80
N GLU A 278 -13.36 -28.36 27.71
CA GLU A 278 -14.54 -28.34 26.86
C GLU A 278 -15.71 -28.83 27.71
N ARG A 279 -16.51 -27.87 28.20
CA ARG A 279 -17.98 -27.91 28.18
C ARG A 279 -18.53 -26.71 28.93
N LYS A 280 -19.58 -26.13 28.33
CA LYS A 280 -20.50 -25.11 28.87
C LYS A 280 -20.19 -23.65 28.54
N THR A 281 -19.75 -23.39 27.31
CA THR A 281 -19.92 -22.07 26.66
C THR A 281 -20.12 -22.19 25.14
N GLU A 282 -20.72 -23.30 24.69
CA GLU A 282 -20.89 -23.60 23.26
C GLU A 282 -22.33 -24.00 22.88
N HIS A 283 -23.28 -23.93 23.81
CA HIS A 283 -24.64 -24.42 23.59
C HIS A 283 -25.76 -23.36 23.66
N LEU A 284 -25.42 -22.07 23.77
CA LEU A 284 -26.44 -20.99 23.81
C LEU A 284 -26.30 -19.95 22.68
N PHE A 285 -25.38 -20.15 21.73
CA PHE A 285 -25.08 -19.19 20.67
C PHE A 285 -25.19 -19.77 19.26
N LYS A 286 -25.68 -21.01 19.15
CA LYS A 286 -25.66 -21.82 17.93
C LYS A 286 -27.04 -21.97 17.26
N SER A 287 -28.05 -21.19 17.63
CA SER A 287 -29.43 -21.42 17.16
C SER A 287 -30.08 -20.31 16.33
N THR A 288 -29.40 -19.22 15.94
CA THR A 288 -30.10 -18.17 15.14
C THR A 288 -29.29 -17.46 14.05
N MET A 289 -28.32 -18.13 13.42
CA MET A 289 -27.80 -17.70 12.12
C MET A 289 -27.73 -18.90 11.18
N ALA A 290 -28.79 -19.10 10.39
CA ALA A 290 -28.79 -20.07 9.32
C ALA A 290 -27.82 -19.59 8.22
N ASN A 291 -26.70 -20.30 8.14
CA ASN A 291 -25.73 -20.44 7.04
C ASN A 291 -26.19 -20.00 5.64
N LEU A 292 -25.64 -18.90 5.10
CA LEU A 292 -25.66 -18.63 3.65
C LEU A 292 -24.59 -19.44 2.88
N LEU A 293 -23.57 -19.95 3.57
CA LEU A 293 -22.57 -20.87 3.02
C LEU A 293 -22.74 -22.26 3.62
N GLY A 294 -22.90 -23.26 2.77
CA GLY A 294 -23.02 -24.65 3.18
C GLY A 294 -21.69 -25.17 3.74
N ILE A 295 -21.75 -26.29 4.47
CA ILE A 295 -20.56 -26.99 4.99
C ILE A 295 -19.57 -27.29 3.85
N PHE A 296 -20.08 -27.65 2.68
CA PHE A 296 -19.27 -27.92 1.49
C PHE A 296 -18.48 -26.70 1.00
N ASP A 297 -19.02 -25.48 1.15
CA ASP A 297 -18.30 -24.27 0.74
C ASP A 297 -17.10 -23.99 1.65
N TYR A 298 -17.26 -24.17 2.96
CA TYR A 298 -16.15 -24.09 3.92
C TYR A 298 -15.10 -25.16 3.68
N VAL A 299 -15.52 -26.38 3.31
CA VAL A 299 -14.60 -27.47 2.95
C VAL A 299 -13.77 -27.10 1.72
N VAL A 300 -14.37 -26.53 0.68
CA VAL A 300 -13.64 -26.09 -0.53
C VAL A 300 -12.59 -25.02 -0.19
N ILE A 301 -12.96 -24.02 0.62
CA ILE A 301 -12.03 -22.98 1.06
C ILE A 301 -10.90 -23.59 1.90
N ALA A 302 -11.21 -24.49 2.84
CA ALA A 302 -10.23 -25.17 3.67
C ALA A 302 -9.27 -26.05 2.85
N ILE A 303 -9.77 -26.74 1.83
CA ILE A 303 -8.95 -27.52 0.88
C ILE A 303 -7.99 -26.59 0.13
N MET A 304 -8.48 -25.48 -0.42
CA MET A 304 -7.64 -24.51 -1.14
C MET A 304 -6.49 -23.97 -0.26
N LEU A 305 -6.79 -23.60 1.00
CA LEU A 305 -5.78 -23.11 1.94
C LEU A 305 -4.78 -24.23 2.33
N SER A 306 -5.28 -25.44 2.56
CA SER A 306 -4.45 -26.60 2.93
C SER A 306 -3.50 -26.99 1.80
N VAL A 307 -3.99 -27.07 0.55
CA VAL A 307 -3.14 -27.36 -0.63
C VAL A 307 -2.07 -26.29 -0.80
N SER A 308 -2.42 -25.01 -0.65
CA SER A 308 -1.46 -23.90 -0.72
C SER A 308 -0.35 -24.03 0.34
N ALA A 309 -0.72 -24.36 1.58
CA ALA A 309 0.24 -24.60 2.67
C ALA A 309 1.11 -25.84 2.42
N LEU A 310 0.52 -26.94 1.95
CA LEU A 310 1.23 -28.19 1.65
C LEU A 310 2.26 -28.03 0.54
N ILE A 311 1.98 -27.25 -0.51
CA ILE A 311 2.97 -26.92 -1.56
C ILE A 311 4.17 -26.19 -0.93
N GLY A 312 3.91 -25.22 -0.02
CA GLY A 312 4.95 -24.52 0.73
C GLY A 312 5.83 -25.46 1.56
N VAL A 313 5.21 -26.39 2.30
CA VAL A 313 5.90 -27.39 3.12
C VAL A 313 6.69 -28.38 2.25
N TYR A 314 6.12 -28.82 1.12
CA TYR A 314 6.80 -29.72 0.19
C TYR A 314 8.13 -29.13 -0.31
N PHE A 315 8.12 -27.88 -0.81
CA PHE A 315 9.32 -27.21 -1.31
C PHE A 315 10.29 -26.73 -0.22
N ARG A 316 9.86 -26.72 1.05
CA ARG A 316 10.75 -26.52 2.20
C ARG A 316 11.67 -27.73 2.41
N PHE A 317 11.16 -28.94 2.17
CA PHE A 317 11.86 -30.21 2.36
C PHE A 317 12.44 -30.80 1.06
N SER A 318 11.94 -30.36 -0.10
CA SER A 318 12.46 -30.69 -1.44
C SER A 318 13.51 -29.67 -1.91
N GLY A 319 14.36 -30.04 -2.87
CA GLY A 319 15.51 -29.22 -3.29
C GLY A 319 16.61 -29.15 -2.22
N GLY A 320 17.58 -28.25 -2.37
CA GLY A 320 18.70 -28.03 -1.44
C GLY A 320 18.31 -27.54 -0.04
N ARG A 321 17.03 -27.71 0.35
CA ARG A 321 16.37 -27.32 1.60
C ARG A 321 16.42 -25.82 1.85
N GLN A 322 16.43 -25.00 0.80
CA GLN A 322 16.43 -23.54 0.88
C GLN A 322 17.61 -23.06 1.73
N LYS A 323 18.81 -23.61 1.48
CA LYS A 323 20.02 -23.29 2.25
C LYS A 323 20.79 -22.09 1.70
N THR A 324 20.54 -21.74 0.44
CA THR A 324 21.20 -20.63 -0.26
C THR A 324 20.21 -19.53 -0.58
N THR A 325 20.70 -18.30 -0.60
CA THR A 325 19.92 -17.11 -0.94
C THR A 325 19.39 -17.18 -2.36
N ASP A 326 20.18 -17.71 -3.30
CA ASP A 326 19.79 -17.90 -4.70
C ASP A 326 18.70 -18.97 -4.88
N GLU A 327 18.73 -20.06 -4.09
CA GLU A 327 17.64 -21.04 -4.10
C GLU A 327 16.34 -20.43 -3.57
N PHE A 328 16.42 -19.68 -2.47
CA PHE A 328 15.25 -19.08 -1.82
C PHE A 328 14.63 -17.94 -2.64
N LEU A 329 15.45 -17.01 -3.13
CA LEU A 329 14.98 -15.80 -3.83
C LEU A 329 14.83 -15.98 -5.34
N MET A 330 15.66 -16.81 -5.99
CA MET A 330 15.71 -16.94 -7.45
C MET A 330 15.32 -18.34 -7.95
N GLY A 331 15.03 -19.28 -7.06
CA GLY A 331 14.67 -20.64 -7.43
C GLY A 331 15.79 -21.37 -8.19
N SER A 332 17.06 -21.04 -7.92
CA SER A 332 18.23 -21.60 -8.62
C SER A 332 18.26 -21.33 -10.13
N ARG A 333 17.52 -20.33 -10.61
CA ARG A 333 17.41 -19.95 -12.03
C ARG A 333 17.05 -21.11 -12.97
N ALA A 334 16.35 -22.12 -12.45
CA ALA A 334 16.03 -23.37 -13.14
C ALA A 334 14.52 -23.57 -13.35
N MET A 335 13.74 -22.48 -13.35
CA MET A 335 12.29 -22.56 -13.49
C MET A 335 11.85 -22.92 -14.91
N GLY A 336 10.73 -23.65 -14.98
CA GLY A 336 10.05 -23.97 -16.23
C GLY A 336 9.23 -22.80 -16.77
N ILE A 337 8.98 -22.82 -18.09
CA ILE A 337 8.23 -21.78 -18.81
C ILE A 337 6.80 -21.66 -18.30
N GLY A 338 6.10 -22.80 -18.16
CA GLY A 338 4.70 -22.86 -17.74
C GLY A 338 4.43 -22.23 -16.37
N PRO A 339 5.10 -22.69 -15.28
CA PRO A 339 4.91 -22.11 -13.96
C PRO A 339 5.20 -20.61 -13.90
N VAL A 340 6.22 -20.14 -14.63
CA VAL A 340 6.54 -18.70 -14.69
C VAL A 340 5.46 -17.93 -15.45
N ALA A 341 4.97 -18.42 -16.58
CA ALA A 341 3.93 -17.76 -17.37
C ALA A 341 2.62 -17.59 -16.58
N PHE A 342 2.12 -18.66 -15.96
CA PHE A 342 0.93 -18.61 -15.10
C PHE A 342 1.13 -17.70 -13.89
N SER A 343 2.34 -17.66 -13.35
CA SER A 343 2.61 -16.88 -12.15
C SER A 343 2.83 -15.40 -12.41
N VAL A 344 3.43 -15.04 -13.54
CA VAL A 344 3.47 -13.65 -14.05
C VAL A 344 2.05 -13.14 -14.26
N MET A 345 1.23 -13.94 -14.93
CA MET A 345 -0.20 -13.66 -15.12
C MET A 345 -0.89 -13.45 -13.77
N ALA A 346 -0.90 -14.44 -12.88
CA ALA A 346 -1.64 -14.36 -11.62
C ALA A 346 -1.13 -13.27 -10.66
N THR A 347 0.15 -12.90 -10.71
CA THR A 347 0.66 -11.75 -9.93
C THR A 347 0.14 -10.41 -10.45
N CYS A 348 -0.12 -10.31 -11.75
CA CYS A 348 -0.79 -9.13 -12.33
C CYS A 348 -2.30 -9.12 -12.04
N LEU A 349 -2.86 -10.26 -11.63
CA LEU A 349 -4.29 -10.46 -11.43
C LEU A 349 -4.58 -10.62 -9.93
N SER A 350 -4.70 -9.49 -9.24
CA SER A 350 -5.01 -9.46 -7.82
C SER A 350 -6.51 -9.62 -7.54
N SER A 351 -6.85 -9.85 -6.27
CA SER A 351 -8.23 -9.80 -5.76
C SER A 351 -8.94 -8.49 -6.10
N VAL A 352 -8.18 -7.39 -6.22
CA VAL A 352 -8.68 -6.08 -6.66
C VAL A 352 -9.25 -6.15 -8.07
N SER A 353 -8.59 -6.85 -8.99
CA SER A 353 -9.06 -7.00 -10.37
C SER A 353 -10.30 -7.90 -10.43
N VAL A 354 -10.30 -9.01 -9.69
CA VAL A 354 -11.41 -9.99 -9.66
C VAL A 354 -12.69 -9.36 -9.13
N LEU A 355 -12.62 -8.57 -8.05
CA LEU A 355 -13.79 -7.94 -7.44
C LEU A 355 -14.16 -6.62 -8.10
N GLY A 356 -13.14 -5.83 -8.40
CA GLY A 356 -13.30 -4.45 -8.74
C GLY A 356 -13.62 -4.19 -10.21
N ILE A 357 -13.07 -4.96 -11.16
CA ILE A 357 -13.40 -4.77 -12.59
C ILE A 357 -14.89 -5.09 -12.86
N PRO A 358 -15.49 -6.16 -12.32
CA PRO A 358 -16.93 -6.36 -12.43
C PRO A 358 -17.74 -5.19 -11.85
N ALA A 359 -17.34 -4.66 -10.68
CA ALA A 359 -18.00 -3.52 -10.05
C ALA A 359 -17.88 -2.22 -10.87
N GLU A 360 -16.70 -1.94 -11.44
CA GLU A 360 -16.49 -0.80 -12.34
C GLU A 360 -17.31 -0.95 -13.63
N THR A 361 -17.38 -2.16 -14.20
CA THR A 361 -18.19 -2.43 -15.40
C THR A 361 -19.69 -2.26 -15.12
N TYR A 362 -20.15 -2.69 -13.94
CA TYR A 362 -21.53 -2.52 -13.49
C TYR A 362 -21.94 -1.04 -13.39
N LEU A 363 -21.06 -0.21 -12.81
CA LEU A 363 -21.35 1.20 -12.51
C LEU A 363 -21.05 2.17 -13.67
N TYR A 364 -20.01 1.89 -14.46
CA TYR A 364 -19.46 2.83 -15.44
C TYR A 364 -19.33 2.25 -16.86
N GLY A 365 -19.67 0.98 -17.07
CA GLY A 365 -19.71 0.36 -18.39
C GLY A 365 -18.40 -0.32 -18.84
N THR A 366 -18.43 -0.85 -20.06
CA THR A 366 -17.40 -1.76 -20.60
C THR A 366 -16.12 -1.07 -21.07
N GLU A 367 -16.04 0.25 -21.08
CA GLU A 367 -14.91 1.01 -21.62
C GLU A 367 -13.58 0.67 -20.97
N ILE A 368 -13.61 0.28 -19.68
CA ILE A 368 -12.44 -0.19 -18.95
C ILE A 368 -11.77 -1.39 -19.65
N LEU A 369 -12.49 -2.14 -20.50
CA LEU A 369 -11.95 -3.22 -21.33
C LEU A 369 -10.86 -2.71 -22.26
N LEU A 370 -10.92 -1.47 -22.76
CA LEU A 370 -9.96 -0.94 -23.75
C LEU A 370 -8.51 -0.92 -23.25
N SER A 371 -8.28 -0.90 -21.94
CA SER A 371 -6.93 -1.03 -21.38
C SER A 371 -6.26 -2.37 -21.73
N ILE A 372 -7.03 -3.36 -22.20
CA ILE A 372 -6.56 -4.66 -22.68
C ILE A 372 -5.57 -4.53 -23.84
N VAL A 373 -5.70 -3.49 -24.67
CA VAL A 373 -4.77 -3.18 -25.78
C VAL A 373 -3.35 -2.92 -25.28
N GLY A 374 -3.23 -2.43 -24.04
CA GLY A 374 -1.96 -2.21 -23.38
C GLY A 374 -1.19 -3.48 -23.05
N ILE A 375 -1.87 -4.61 -22.84
CA ILE A 375 -1.24 -5.90 -22.50
C ILE A 375 -0.26 -6.35 -23.59
N PRO A 376 -0.67 -6.52 -24.87
CA PRO A 376 0.24 -6.95 -25.92
C PRO A 376 1.29 -5.89 -26.20
N ILE A 377 0.91 -4.61 -26.32
CA ILE A 377 1.87 -3.53 -26.66
C ILE A 377 2.95 -3.40 -25.59
N GLY A 378 2.55 -3.24 -24.32
CA GLY A 378 3.48 -3.15 -23.19
C GLY A 378 4.29 -4.43 -23.01
N GLY A 379 3.67 -5.60 -23.22
CA GLY A 379 4.32 -6.90 -23.20
C GLY A 379 5.44 -7.02 -24.25
N PHE A 380 5.16 -6.70 -25.52
CA PHE A 380 6.16 -6.76 -26.58
C PHE A 380 7.33 -5.81 -26.36
N ILE A 381 7.05 -4.58 -25.90
CA ILE A 381 8.10 -3.61 -25.56
C ILE A 381 8.95 -4.15 -24.41
N ALA A 382 8.36 -4.75 -23.38
CA ALA A 382 9.10 -5.34 -22.27
C ALA A 382 9.96 -6.55 -22.71
N VAL A 383 9.40 -7.47 -23.51
CA VAL A 383 10.09 -8.70 -24.01
C VAL A 383 11.35 -8.38 -24.79
N TYR A 384 11.31 -7.38 -25.67
CA TYR A 384 12.41 -7.09 -26.60
C TYR A 384 13.22 -5.85 -26.21
N GLY A 385 12.64 -4.91 -25.46
CA GLY A 385 13.30 -3.67 -25.04
C GLY A 385 13.99 -3.77 -23.68
N PHE A 386 13.29 -4.29 -22.67
CA PHE A 386 13.73 -4.24 -21.27
C PHE A 386 14.40 -5.56 -20.85
N LEU A 387 13.74 -6.69 -21.11
CA LEU A 387 14.16 -7.99 -20.62
C LEU A 387 15.60 -8.40 -21.03
N PRO A 388 16.06 -8.17 -22.28
CA PRO A 388 17.41 -8.53 -22.70
C PRO A 388 18.50 -7.81 -21.88
N VAL A 389 18.25 -6.56 -21.48
CA VAL A 389 19.21 -5.76 -20.70
C VAL A 389 19.50 -6.41 -19.34
N PHE A 390 18.46 -6.89 -18.65
CA PHE A 390 18.62 -7.56 -17.35
C PHE A 390 19.38 -8.90 -17.47
N TYR A 391 19.18 -9.63 -18.56
CA TYR A 391 19.88 -10.89 -18.84
C TYR A 391 21.35 -10.68 -19.19
N ASP A 392 21.65 -9.72 -20.06
CA ASP A 392 23.01 -9.41 -20.49
C ASP A 392 23.88 -9.02 -19.30
N MET A 393 23.33 -8.25 -18.35
CA MET A 393 24.03 -7.80 -17.17
C MET A 393 24.09 -8.80 -16.00
N LYS A 394 23.30 -9.88 -16.05
CA LYS A 394 23.18 -10.92 -15.02
C LYS A 394 22.87 -10.38 -13.61
N VAL A 395 22.01 -9.35 -13.54
CA VAL A 395 21.65 -8.72 -12.26
C VAL A 395 20.76 -9.62 -11.40
N ALA A 396 20.76 -9.39 -10.09
CA ALA A 396 19.82 -10.01 -9.16
C ALA A 396 18.56 -9.15 -8.98
N THR A 397 18.71 -7.83 -8.96
CA THR A 397 17.60 -6.88 -8.88
C THR A 397 17.58 -5.98 -10.10
N SER A 398 16.38 -5.52 -10.45
CA SER A 398 16.23 -4.49 -11.49
C SER A 398 16.94 -3.19 -11.07
N TYR A 399 16.96 -2.85 -9.78
CA TYR A 399 17.62 -1.63 -9.29
C TYR A 399 19.14 -1.66 -9.39
N GLU A 400 19.77 -2.83 -9.42
CA GLU A 400 21.21 -2.97 -9.71
C GLU A 400 21.56 -2.40 -11.10
N TYR A 401 20.64 -2.48 -12.08
CA TYR A 401 20.79 -1.78 -13.34
C TYR A 401 20.93 -0.28 -13.17
N LEU A 402 20.06 0.32 -12.35
CA LEU A 402 20.03 1.77 -12.14
C LEU A 402 21.31 2.26 -11.45
N GLU A 403 21.91 1.46 -10.56
CA GLU A 403 23.23 1.79 -10.01
C GLU A 403 24.32 1.77 -11.08
N ARG A 404 24.36 0.72 -11.91
CA ARG A 404 25.37 0.62 -12.97
C ARG A 404 25.20 1.70 -14.04
N ARG A 405 23.95 2.11 -14.31
CA ARG A 405 23.61 3.10 -15.35
C ARG A 405 23.73 4.54 -14.88
N PHE A 406 23.34 4.84 -13.65
CA PHE A 406 23.27 6.20 -13.12
C PHE A 406 24.12 6.35 -11.87
N GLY A 407 23.82 5.57 -10.83
CA GLY A 407 24.55 5.62 -9.57
C GLY A 407 23.74 5.12 -8.38
N LYS A 408 24.40 5.05 -7.22
CA LYS A 408 23.82 4.51 -5.98
C LYS A 408 22.61 5.30 -5.50
N THR A 409 22.60 6.62 -5.68
CA THR A 409 21.49 7.48 -5.25
C THR A 409 20.21 7.10 -6.00
N THR A 410 20.31 6.90 -7.31
CA THR A 410 19.19 6.46 -8.15
C THR A 410 18.69 5.08 -7.73
N ARG A 411 19.58 4.11 -7.47
CA ARG A 411 19.24 2.77 -6.97
C ARG A 411 18.47 2.85 -5.65
N THR A 412 19.04 3.51 -4.64
CA THR A 412 18.46 3.52 -3.29
C THR A 412 17.11 4.23 -3.28
N LEU A 413 16.99 5.39 -3.95
CA LEU A 413 15.74 6.16 -3.95
C LEU A 413 14.59 5.44 -4.66
N THR A 414 14.87 4.85 -5.83
CA THR A 414 13.85 4.08 -6.58
C THR A 414 13.43 2.82 -5.84
N ALA A 415 14.38 2.09 -5.22
CA ALA A 415 14.09 0.91 -4.41
C ALA A 415 13.26 1.24 -3.15
N VAL A 416 13.54 2.35 -2.46
CA VAL A 416 12.77 2.80 -1.28
C VAL A 416 11.34 3.16 -1.68
N LEU A 417 11.17 3.97 -2.73
CA LEU A 417 9.84 4.39 -3.17
C LEU A 417 9.00 3.22 -3.69
N PHE A 418 9.61 2.29 -4.43
CA PHE A 418 8.92 1.06 -4.83
C PHE A 418 8.52 0.22 -3.63
N THR A 419 9.41 0.05 -2.65
CA THR A 419 9.10 -0.70 -1.42
C THR A 419 7.90 -0.10 -0.70
N LEU A 420 7.88 1.23 -0.53
CA LEU A 420 6.77 1.96 0.07
C LEU A 420 5.46 1.79 -0.73
N GLN A 421 5.52 1.97 -2.05
CA GLN A 421 4.38 1.79 -2.96
C GLN A 421 3.78 0.39 -2.83
N MET A 422 4.63 -0.64 -2.84
CA MET A 422 4.18 -2.03 -2.77
C MET A 422 3.56 -2.34 -1.42
N ILE A 423 4.09 -1.84 -0.30
CA ILE A 423 3.45 -2.01 1.03
C ILE A 423 2.02 -1.42 1.03
N LEU A 424 1.84 -0.21 0.49
CA LEU A 424 0.53 0.43 0.38
C LEU A 424 -0.43 -0.39 -0.50
N TYR A 425 0.04 -0.83 -1.68
CA TYR A 425 -0.74 -1.65 -2.60
C TYR A 425 -1.14 -2.98 -1.97
N MET A 426 -0.23 -3.62 -1.23
CA MET A 426 -0.53 -4.89 -0.56
C MET A 426 -1.60 -4.75 0.52
N GLY A 427 -1.72 -3.57 1.14
CA GLY A 427 -2.83 -3.28 2.05
C GLY A 427 -4.19 -3.31 1.35
N VAL A 428 -4.28 -2.76 0.13
CA VAL A 428 -5.50 -2.83 -0.69
C VAL A 428 -5.82 -4.27 -1.08
N VAL A 429 -4.80 -5.01 -1.52
CA VAL A 429 -4.94 -6.42 -1.95
C VAL A 429 -5.42 -7.29 -0.79
N LEU A 430 -4.91 -7.07 0.43
CA LEU A 430 -5.32 -7.81 1.64
C LEU A 430 -6.74 -7.45 2.09
N TYR A 431 -7.17 -6.19 1.90
CA TYR A 431 -8.51 -5.73 2.25
C TYR A 431 -9.59 -6.25 1.29
N ALA A 432 -9.34 -6.24 -0.02
CA ALA A 432 -10.32 -6.60 -1.05
C ALA A 432 -11.09 -7.92 -0.80
N PRO A 433 -10.45 -9.08 -0.56
CA PRO A 433 -11.17 -10.34 -0.32
C PRO A 433 -11.96 -10.35 0.99
N SER A 434 -11.61 -9.48 1.96
CA SER A 434 -12.38 -9.35 3.19
C SER A 434 -13.76 -8.72 2.97
N LEU A 435 -13.89 -7.83 1.97
CA LEU A 435 -15.18 -7.29 1.54
C LEU A 435 -16.07 -8.38 0.96
N ALA A 436 -15.48 -9.25 0.14
CA ALA A 436 -16.17 -10.40 -0.44
C ALA A 436 -16.65 -11.37 0.64
N LEU A 437 -15.78 -11.73 1.59
CA LEU A 437 -16.16 -12.64 2.66
C LEU A 437 -17.20 -12.02 3.59
N ASN A 438 -17.09 -10.73 3.91
CA ASN A 438 -18.07 -10.01 4.72
C ASN A 438 -19.46 -10.00 4.05
N ALA A 439 -19.54 -9.76 2.74
CA ALA A 439 -20.81 -9.72 2.01
C ALA A 439 -21.55 -11.08 1.99
N VAL A 440 -20.81 -12.20 2.02
CA VAL A 440 -21.38 -13.56 1.89
C VAL A 440 -21.51 -14.32 3.21
N THR A 441 -20.67 -14.03 4.21
CA THR A 441 -20.73 -14.69 5.54
C THR A 441 -21.26 -13.80 6.65
N GLY A 442 -21.26 -12.47 6.48
CA GLY A 442 -21.45 -11.53 7.58
C GLY A 442 -20.30 -11.49 8.59
N LEU A 443 -19.19 -12.22 8.38
CA LEU A 443 -18.02 -12.18 9.25
C LEU A 443 -17.42 -10.77 9.26
N SER A 444 -16.87 -10.38 10.42
CA SER A 444 -16.11 -9.15 10.53
C SER A 444 -14.97 -9.14 9.51
N THR A 445 -14.87 -8.07 8.73
CA THR A 445 -13.81 -7.85 7.73
C THR A 445 -12.42 -8.08 8.33
N TRP A 446 -12.21 -7.69 9.59
CA TRP A 446 -10.94 -7.85 10.31
C TRP A 446 -10.57 -9.31 10.57
N THR A 447 -11.54 -10.16 10.91
CA THR A 447 -11.29 -11.60 11.10
C THR A 447 -10.85 -12.27 9.79
N SER A 448 -11.42 -11.84 8.68
CA SER A 448 -11.04 -12.29 7.34
C SER A 448 -9.64 -11.82 6.94
N VAL A 449 -9.30 -10.55 7.19
CA VAL A 449 -7.97 -9.99 6.94
C VAL A 449 -6.88 -10.72 7.74
N LEU A 450 -7.11 -10.96 9.02
CA LEU A 450 -6.14 -11.63 9.91
C LEU A 450 -5.91 -13.08 9.52
N SER A 451 -6.98 -13.82 9.21
CA SER A 451 -6.86 -15.22 8.80
C SER A 451 -6.10 -15.37 7.48
N LEU A 452 -6.40 -14.51 6.50
CA LEU A 452 -5.69 -14.46 5.23
C LEU A 452 -4.20 -14.14 5.39
N ALA A 453 -3.87 -13.14 6.20
CA ALA A 453 -2.49 -12.77 6.46
C ALA A 453 -1.71 -13.85 7.22
N ALA A 454 -2.34 -14.51 8.19
CA ALA A 454 -1.73 -15.60 8.94
C ALA A 454 -1.36 -16.79 8.02
N VAL A 455 -2.29 -17.20 7.14
CA VAL A 455 -2.01 -18.27 6.16
C VAL A 455 -0.91 -17.85 5.19
N CYS A 456 -0.98 -16.62 4.66
CA CYS A 456 0.05 -16.10 3.75
C CYS A 456 1.44 -16.07 4.40
N MET A 457 1.52 -15.65 5.66
CA MET A 457 2.75 -15.61 6.45
C MET A 457 3.36 -17.00 6.64
N PHE A 458 2.51 -18.01 6.87
CA PHE A 458 2.96 -19.38 7.09
C PHE A 458 3.66 -19.97 5.86
N TYR A 459 3.03 -19.98 4.68
CA TYR A 459 3.61 -20.65 3.52
C TYR A 459 4.69 -19.80 2.81
N SER A 460 4.58 -18.47 2.85
CA SER A 460 5.58 -17.58 2.22
C SER A 460 6.93 -17.61 2.93
N SER A 461 6.93 -17.74 4.27
CA SER A 461 8.18 -17.82 5.05
C SER A 461 8.91 -19.16 4.89
N GLN A 462 8.21 -20.23 4.50
CA GLN A 462 8.78 -21.58 4.45
C GLN A 462 9.25 -22.02 3.05
N GLY A 463 8.53 -21.63 1.99
CA GLY A 463 8.66 -22.28 0.68
C GLY A 463 9.61 -21.63 -0.36
N GLY A 464 9.99 -20.36 -0.19
CA GLY A 464 10.81 -19.62 -1.17
C GLY A 464 10.13 -19.44 -2.54
N LEU A 465 10.83 -18.84 -3.52
CA LEU A 465 10.27 -18.53 -4.83
C LEU A 465 9.70 -19.76 -5.56
N LYS A 466 10.31 -20.95 -5.38
CA LYS A 466 9.82 -22.20 -6.01
C LYS A 466 8.40 -22.56 -5.54
N ALA A 467 8.17 -22.52 -4.24
CA ALA A 467 6.84 -22.79 -3.69
C ALA A 467 5.84 -21.73 -4.13
N VAL A 468 6.24 -20.46 -4.04
CA VAL A 468 5.40 -19.31 -4.41
C VAL A 468 4.92 -19.43 -5.86
N LEU A 469 5.81 -19.83 -6.79
CA LEU A 469 5.44 -20.05 -8.20
C LEU A 469 4.37 -21.14 -8.35
N TRP A 470 4.54 -22.30 -7.71
CA TRP A 470 3.60 -23.43 -7.82
C TRP A 470 2.27 -23.20 -7.10
N THR A 471 2.28 -22.55 -5.92
CA THR A 471 1.03 -22.15 -5.25
C THR A 471 0.22 -21.21 -6.14
N ILE A 472 0.91 -20.31 -6.84
CA ILE A 472 0.25 -19.37 -7.73
C ILE A 472 -0.34 -20.05 -8.97
N VAL A 473 0.30 -21.08 -9.53
CA VAL A 473 -0.30 -21.86 -10.64
C VAL A 473 -1.63 -22.48 -10.20
N PHE A 474 -1.66 -23.11 -9.02
CA PHE A 474 -2.89 -23.68 -8.46
C PHE A 474 -3.97 -22.61 -8.23
N GLN A 475 -3.59 -21.50 -7.62
CA GLN A 475 -4.47 -20.36 -7.34
C GLN A 475 -5.03 -19.71 -8.61
N ALA A 476 -4.20 -19.58 -9.65
CA ALA A 476 -4.59 -19.08 -10.96
C ALA A 476 -5.69 -19.93 -11.60
N LEU A 477 -5.53 -21.26 -11.56
CA LEU A 477 -6.52 -22.19 -12.11
C LEU A 477 -7.86 -22.05 -11.37
N LEU A 478 -7.83 -21.95 -10.04
CA LEU A 478 -9.03 -21.71 -9.24
C LEU A 478 -9.74 -20.41 -9.60
N MET A 479 -8.99 -19.32 -9.81
CA MET A 479 -9.55 -18.05 -10.26
C MET A 479 -10.29 -18.18 -11.60
N TYR A 480 -9.68 -18.83 -12.61
CA TYR A 480 -10.36 -19.06 -13.88
C TYR A 480 -11.60 -19.92 -13.75
N THR A 481 -11.54 -20.98 -12.94
CA THR A 481 -12.71 -21.84 -12.73
C THR A 481 -13.87 -21.08 -12.08
N ALA A 482 -13.59 -20.17 -11.16
CA ALA A 482 -14.60 -19.32 -10.53
C ALA A 482 -15.29 -18.39 -11.54
N MET A 483 -14.52 -17.73 -12.40
CA MET A 483 -15.05 -16.80 -13.40
C MET A 483 -15.84 -17.54 -14.49
N ILE A 484 -15.29 -18.65 -15.00
CA ILE A 484 -16.01 -19.49 -15.97
C ILE A 484 -17.32 -20.03 -15.38
N ALA A 485 -17.36 -20.36 -14.08
CA ALA A 485 -18.59 -20.78 -13.43
C ALA A 485 -19.66 -19.68 -13.47
N VAL A 486 -19.31 -18.42 -13.16
CA VAL A 486 -20.22 -17.26 -13.28
C VAL A 486 -20.72 -17.14 -14.72
N ILE A 487 -19.81 -17.27 -15.70
CA ILE A 487 -20.13 -17.23 -17.13
C ILE A 487 -21.18 -18.25 -17.54
N VAL A 488 -20.94 -19.51 -17.18
CA VAL A 488 -21.86 -20.59 -17.51
C VAL A 488 -23.20 -20.39 -16.80
N LYS A 489 -23.20 -19.99 -15.52
CA LYS A 489 -24.42 -19.91 -14.72
C LYS A 489 -25.38 -18.83 -15.20
N ILE A 490 -24.91 -17.61 -15.47
CA ILE A 490 -25.82 -16.56 -16.00
C ILE A 490 -26.30 -16.92 -17.41
N SER A 491 -25.46 -17.57 -18.22
CA SER A 491 -25.84 -18.04 -19.55
C SER A 491 -26.96 -19.08 -19.48
N MET A 492 -27.00 -19.92 -18.44
CA MET A 492 -28.11 -20.85 -18.20
C MET A 492 -29.37 -20.17 -17.66
N MET A 493 -29.23 -19.07 -16.91
CA MET A 493 -30.36 -18.38 -16.28
C MET A 493 -31.12 -17.45 -17.23
N LYS A 494 -30.39 -16.64 -18.02
CA LYS A 494 -30.98 -15.64 -18.92
C LYS A 494 -30.68 -15.90 -20.40
N GLY A 495 -29.62 -16.64 -20.71
CA GLY A 495 -29.10 -16.76 -22.07
C GLY A 495 -28.07 -15.67 -22.40
N PHE A 496 -27.07 -16.02 -23.20
CA PHE A 496 -25.96 -15.11 -23.53
C PHE A 496 -26.42 -13.86 -24.31
N LYS A 497 -27.28 -14.04 -25.32
CA LYS A 497 -27.79 -12.95 -26.16
C LYS A 497 -28.67 -11.98 -25.36
N GLU A 498 -29.51 -12.52 -24.49
CA GLU A 498 -30.40 -11.73 -23.65
C GLU A 498 -29.61 -10.89 -22.64
N THR A 499 -28.61 -11.50 -21.99
CA THR A 499 -27.68 -10.79 -21.09
C THR A 499 -27.04 -9.59 -21.79
N PHE A 500 -26.62 -9.77 -23.04
CA PHE A 500 -26.04 -8.68 -23.83
C PHE A 500 -27.07 -7.61 -24.21
N SER A 501 -28.32 -7.98 -24.56
CA SER A 501 -29.39 -7.02 -24.86
C SER A 501 -29.73 -6.15 -23.65
N ILE A 502 -29.93 -6.78 -22.49
CA ILE A 502 -30.22 -6.09 -21.22
C ILE A 502 -29.11 -5.10 -20.88
N SER A 503 -27.84 -5.51 -21.01
CA SER A 503 -26.70 -4.62 -20.76
C SER A 503 -26.59 -3.49 -21.79
N ASN A 504 -27.02 -3.71 -23.03
CA ASN A 504 -27.07 -2.67 -24.06
C ASN A 504 -28.15 -1.63 -23.76
N GLU A 505 -29.35 -2.08 -23.39
CA GLU A 505 -30.49 -1.24 -23.02
C GLU A 505 -30.19 -0.43 -21.76
N GLY A 506 -29.49 -1.03 -20.79
CA GLY A 506 -28.93 -0.32 -19.65
C GLY A 506 -27.77 0.63 -20.00
N GLY A 507 -27.28 0.69 -21.24
CA GLY A 507 -26.18 1.58 -21.60
C GLY A 507 -24.81 1.20 -21.01
N ARG A 508 -24.59 -0.07 -20.64
CA ARG A 508 -23.29 -0.55 -20.12
C ARG A 508 -22.32 -0.90 -21.25
N LEU A 509 -22.83 -1.24 -22.43
CA LEU A 509 -22.04 -1.63 -23.60
C LEU A 509 -21.51 -0.42 -24.38
N ILE A 510 -20.63 0.32 -23.74
CA ILE A 510 -19.91 1.43 -24.35
C ILE A 510 -18.54 0.88 -24.75
N PHE A 511 -18.33 0.72 -26.06
CA PHE A 511 -17.08 0.17 -26.58
C PHE A 511 -16.04 1.26 -26.87
N PHE A 512 -16.47 2.41 -27.40
CA PHE A 512 -15.56 3.47 -27.84
C PHE A 512 -16.16 4.86 -27.60
N ASP A 513 -15.91 5.49 -26.45
CA ASP A 513 -16.05 6.95 -26.29
C ASP A 513 -14.77 7.65 -26.76
N LEU A 514 -14.82 8.27 -27.95
CA LEU A 514 -13.71 9.01 -28.55
C LEU A 514 -13.57 10.44 -28.03
N SER A 515 -14.33 10.84 -27.01
CA SER A 515 -14.25 12.20 -26.46
C SER A 515 -12.85 12.52 -25.90
N GLY A 516 -12.40 13.74 -26.15
CA GLY A 516 -11.14 14.28 -25.63
C GLY A 516 -11.26 14.85 -24.21
N ASP A 517 -12.35 14.55 -23.51
CA ASP A 517 -12.59 15.07 -22.17
C ASP A 517 -11.72 14.33 -21.14
N VAL A 518 -10.78 15.04 -20.53
CA VAL A 518 -9.85 14.50 -19.53
C VAL A 518 -10.52 14.20 -18.18
N THR A 519 -11.73 14.71 -17.95
CA THR A 519 -12.48 14.51 -16.71
C THR A 519 -13.33 13.24 -16.68
N LYS A 520 -13.65 12.69 -17.86
CA LYS A 520 -14.41 11.43 -17.97
C LYS A 520 -13.59 10.25 -17.43
N ARG A 521 -14.24 9.43 -16.58
CA ARG A 521 -13.61 8.28 -15.89
C ARG A 521 -12.91 7.35 -16.89
N TYR A 522 -13.63 6.93 -17.92
CA TYR A 522 -13.10 6.12 -19.02
C TYR A 522 -13.39 6.79 -20.36
N THR A 523 -12.42 6.72 -21.26
CA THR A 523 -12.50 7.08 -22.68
C THR A 523 -11.58 6.14 -23.45
N PHE A 524 -11.68 6.14 -24.77
CA PHE A 524 -10.76 5.42 -25.64
C PHE A 524 -9.30 5.77 -25.38
N TRP A 525 -9.01 7.08 -25.28
CA TRP A 525 -7.66 7.60 -25.15
C TRP A 525 -7.05 7.29 -23.78
N ASN A 526 -7.78 7.56 -22.70
CA ASN A 526 -7.23 7.41 -21.36
C ASN A 526 -7.03 5.93 -20.99
N SER A 527 -7.92 5.05 -21.47
CA SER A 527 -7.88 3.62 -21.15
C SER A 527 -6.71 2.94 -21.84
N ILE A 528 -6.46 3.25 -23.12
CA ILE A 528 -5.33 2.72 -23.87
C ILE A 528 -4.02 3.28 -23.35
N ALA A 529 -3.93 4.60 -23.13
CA ALA A 529 -2.73 5.25 -22.62
C ALA A 529 -2.33 4.67 -21.25
N ASN A 530 -3.29 4.56 -20.33
CA ASN A 530 -3.05 3.92 -19.04
C ASN A 530 -2.66 2.45 -19.20
N GLY A 531 -3.37 1.68 -20.02
CA GLY A 531 -3.08 0.27 -20.25
C GLY A 531 -1.65 0.04 -20.71
N ILE A 532 -1.18 0.77 -21.72
CA ILE A 532 0.18 0.64 -22.26
C ILE A 532 1.21 0.92 -21.16
N VAL A 533 1.09 2.06 -20.47
CA VAL A 533 2.05 2.47 -19.43
C VAL A 533 2.02 1.51 -18.24
N TYR A 534 0.83 1.12 -17.79
CA TYR A 534 0.64 0.22 -16.66
C TYR A 534 1.27 -1.15 -16.91
N TYR A 535 0.98 -1.77 -18.06
CA TYR A 535 1.51 -3.11 -18.36
C TYR A 535 2.99 -3.06 -18.73
N LEU A 536 3.47 -1.99 -19.37
CA LEU A 536 4.90 -1.81 -19.61
C LEU A 536 5.68 -1.63 -18.30
N ALA A 537 5.19 -0.81 -17.36
CA ALA A 537 5.80 -0.68 -16.04
C ALA A 537 5.76 -2.02 -15.27
N THR A 538 4.64 -2.74 -15.39
CA THR A 538 4.47 -4.04 -14.73
C THR A 538 5.48 -5.06 -15.23
N PHE A 539 5.67 -5.24 -16.53
CA PHE A 539 6.62 -6.24 -17.05
C PHE A 539 8.06 -5.76 -17.10
N GLY A 540 8.27 -4.47 -17.39
CA GLY A 540 9.59 -3.90 -17.67
C GLY A 540 10.33 -3.39 -16.44
N THR A 541 9.63 -2.98 -15.37
CA THR A 541 10.26 -2.33 -14.21
C THR A 541 9.83 -2.87 -12.85
N ASN A 542 8.70 -3.58 -12.74
CA ASN A 542 8.27 -4.14 -11.47
C ASN A 542 9.17 -5.29 -11.04
N GLN A 543 9.82 -5.13 -9.89
CA GLN A 543 10.76 -6.12 -9.36
C GLN A 543 10.12 -7.51 -9.20
N SER A 544 8.84 -7.60 -8.87
CA SER A 544 8.17 -8.90 -8.69
C SER A 544 8.04 -9.67 -10.00
N GLN A 545 7.88 -8.97 -11.13
CA GLN A 545 7.83 -9.60 -12.44
C GLN A 545 9.23 -9.91 -12.97
N ILE A 546 10.16 -8.96 -12.85
CA ILE A 546 11.55 -9.13 -13.32
C ILE A 546 12.22 -10.33 -12.63
N GLN A 547 12.01 -10.48 -11.31
CA GLN A 547 12.54 -11.60 -10.55
C GLN A 547 12.04 -12.95 -11.07
N ARG A 548 10.80 -13.03 -11.57
CA ARG A 548 10.23 -14.25 -12.16
C ARG A 548 10.89 -14.59 -13.48
N PHE A 549 11.11 -13.60 -14.34
CA PHE A 549 11.82 -13.85 -15.58
C PHE A 549 13.25 -14.32 -15.29
N LEU A 550 13.99 -13.63 -14.40
CA LEU A 550 15.35 -13.98 -14.01
C LEU A 550 15.49 -15.35 -13.32
N SER A 551 14.39 -15.95 -12.87
CA SER A 551 14.34 -17.34 -12.37
C SER A 551 14.44 -18.41 -13.47
N ILE A 552 14.41 -18.01 -14.74
CA ILE A 552 14.69 -18.86 -15.90
C ILE A 552 16.11 -18.56 -16.38
N GLY A 553 16.98 -19.57 -16.47
CA GLY A 553 18.39 -19.36 -16.82
C GLY A 553 18.67 -18.92 -18.26
N ASN A 554 17.68 -18.95 -19.15
CA ASN A 554 17.84 -18.63 -20.57
C ASN A 554 16.88 -17.52 -21.00
N LEU A 555 17.40 -16.47 -21.66
CA LEU A 555 16.65 -15.32 -22.13
C LEU A 555 15.49 -15.72 -23.07
N HIS A 556 15.75 -16.58 -24.05
CA HIS A 556 14.72 -16.99 -25.01
C HIS A 556 13.57 -17.74 -24.33
N LYS A 557 13.87 -18.62 -23.37
CA LYS A 557 12.84 -19.29 -22.56
C LYS A 557 12.03 -18.29 -21.71
N ALA A 558 12.67 -17.24 -21.19
CA ALA A 558 11.98 -16.20 -20.44
C ALA A 558 11.11 -15.29 -21.32
N GLN A 559 11.56 -14.99 -22.54
CA GLN A 559 10.75 -14.29 -23.55
C GLN A 559 9.50 -15.10 -23.89
N ILE A 560 9.64 -16.42 -24.12
CA ILE A 560 8.49 -17.31 -24.34
C ILE A 560 7.56 -17.31 -23.12
N ALA A 561 8.09 -17.36 -21.89
CA ALA A 561 7.28 -17.34 -20.68
C ALA A 561 6.46 -16.04 -20.55
N LEU A 562 7.06 -14.88 -20.85
CA LEU A 562 6.36 -13.60 -20.87
C LEU A 562 5.32 -13.56 -22.00
N LEU A 563 5.67 -13.95 -23.22
CA LEU A 563 4.73 -13.99 -24.35
C LEU A 563 3.54 -14.92 -24.10
N LEU A 564 3.77 -16.07 -23.46
CA LEU A 564 2.71 -17.01 -23.08
C LEU A 564 1.78 -16.45 -21.99
N SER A 565 2.28 -15.55 -21.14
CA SER A 565 1.45 -14.90 -20.10
C SER A 565 0.47 -13.86 -20.68
N LEU A 566 0.78 -13.26 -21.84
CA LEU A 566 -0.05 -12.23 -22.48
C LEU A 566 -1.47 -12.74 -22.86
N PRO A 567 -1.65 -13.83 -23.63
CA PRO A 567 -2.98 -14.31 -23.98
C PRO A 567 -3.78 -14.75 -22.75
N LEU A 568 -3.13 -15.30 -21.73
CA LEU A 568 -3.80 -15.63 -20.48
C LEU A 568 -4.36 -14.35 -19.82
N MET A 569 -3.56 -13.30 -19.69
CA MET A 569 -4.04 -12.03 -19.13
C MET A 569 -5.14 -11.36 -19.97
N LEU A 570 -5.08 -11.47 -21.29
CA LEU A 570 -6.15 -11.01 -22.19
C LEU A 570 -7.47 -11.72 -21.88
N LEU A 571 -7.46 -13.05 -21.79
CA LEU A 571 -8.64 -13.85 -21.48
C LEU A 571 -9.23 -13.48 -20.12
N PHE A 572 -8.39 -13.34 -19.10
CA PHE A 572 -8.86 -12.93 -17.77
C PHE A 572 -9.53 -11.54 -17.79
N ARG A 573 -8.97 -10.58 -18.54
CA ARG A 573 -9.54 -9.23 -18.66
C ARG A 573 -10.91 -9.27 -19.34
N ILE A 574 -11.08 -10.12 -20.34
CA ILE A 574 -12.38 -10.35 -20.99
C ILE A 574 -13.37 -10.96 -20.00
N PHE A 575 -12.96 -11.99 -19.25
CA PHE A 575 -13.84 -12.65 -18.27
C PHE A 575 -14.27 -11.70 -17.14
N THR A 576 -13.38 -10.87 -16.59
CA THR A 576 -13.75 -9.91 -15.52
C THR A 576 -14.76 -8.86 -15.98
N VAL A 577 -14.61 -8.33 -17.20
CA VAL A 577 -15.58 -7.37 -17.76
C VAL A 577 -16.90 -8.07 -18.06
N TRP A 578 -16.85 -9.28 -18.59
CA TRP A 578 -18.03 -10.08 -18.83
C TRP A 578 -18.79 -10.40 -17.53
N ASP A 579 -18.08 -10.74 -16.46
CA ASP A 579 -18.67 -10.96 -15.13
C ASP A 579 -19.41 -9.71 -14.65
N GLY A 580 -18.91 -8.51 -14.93
CA GLY A 580 -19.61 -7.25 -14.64
C GLY A 580 -20.89 -7.05 -15.46
N ILE A 581 -20.85 -7.38 -16.76
CA ILE A 581 -22.04 -7.41 -17.64
C ILE A 581 -23.08 -8.39 -17.08
N ALA A 582 -22.64 -9.58 -16.67
CA ALA A 582 -23.49 -10.62 -16.10
C ALA A 582 -24.16 -10.19 -14.78
N VAL A 583 -23.39 -9.55 -13.88
CA VAL A 583 -23.91 -9.00 -12.63
C VAL A 583 -24.95 -7.93 -12.91
N PHE A 584 -24.72 -7.06 -13.92
CA PHE A 584 -25.70 -6.07 -14.31
C PHE A 584 -26.98 -6.70 -14.85
N ALA A 585 -26.88 -7.67 -15.75
CA ALA A 585 -28.05 -8.37 -16.27
C ALA A 585 -28.83 -9.12 -15.18
N LEU A 586 -28.17 -9.59 -14.11
CA LEU A 586 -28.81 -10.22 -12.96
C LEU A 586 -29.63 -9.22 -12.11
N PHE A 587 -29.17 -7.98 -12.00
CA PHE A 587 -29.76 -6.93 -11.14
C PHE A 587 -30.42 -5.78 -11.91
N HIS A 588 -30.62 -5.92 -13.23
CA HIS A 588 -31.18 -4.88 -14.09
C HIS A 588 -32.51 -4.29 -13.57
N ASP A 589 -33.39 -5.13 -13.03
CA ASP A 589 -34.74 -4.73 -12.60
C ASP A 589 -34.76 -4.20 -11.15
N CYS A 590 -33.80 -4.63 -10.33
CA CYS A 590 -33.69 -4.21 -8.94
C CYS A 590 -32.21 -4.14 -8.54
N ASP A 591 -31.71 -2.91 -8.44
CA ASP A 591 -30.34 -2.64 -8.03
C ASP A 591 -30.17 -2.81 -6.51
N PRO A 592 -29.36 -3.77 -6.04
CA PRO A 592 -29.15 -4.00 -4.61
C PRO A 592 -28.36 -2.87 -3.93
N MET A 593 -27.79 -1.92 -4.65
CA MET A 593 -27.12 -0.74 -4.07
C MET A 593 -28.08 0.42 -3.80
N GLU A 594 -29.26 0.42 -4.43
CA GLU A 594 -30.30 1.44 -4.24
C GLU A 594 -31.51 0.89 -3.45
N ASP A 595 -31.60 -0.43 -3.28
CA ASP A 595 -32.60 -1.08 -2.44
C ASP A 595 -32.37 -0.79 -0.94
N GLU A 596 -33.35 -0.17 -0.28
CA GLU A 596 -33.30 0.12 1.15
C GLU A 596 -33.22 -1.13 2.02
N ASN A 597 -33.70 -2.29 1.52
CA ASN A 597 -33.69 -3.56 2.24
C ASN A 597 -32.33 -4.28 2.17
N VAL A 598 -31.49 -3.95 1.19
CA VAL A 598 -30.18 -4.59 0.96
C VAL A 598 -29.08 -3.53 1.08
N LYS A 599 -28.56 -3.33 2.29
CA LYS A 599 -27.54 -2.29 2.52
C LYS A 599 -26.13 -2.76 2.17
N LEU A 600 -25.77 -2.75 0.88
CA LEU A 600 -24.39 -2.92 0.43
C LEU A 600 -23.53 -1.72 0.87
N SER A 601 -22.47 -1.98 1.64
CA SER A 601 -21.63 -0.92 2.21
C SER A 601 -20.62 -0.36 1.21
N SER A 602 -20.31 -1.12 0.15
CA SER A 602 -19.37 -0.70 -0.89
C SER A 602 -19.75 -1.28 -2.26
N PRO A 603 -19.44 -0.58 -3.37
CA PRO A 603 -19.65 -1.10 -4.72
C PRO A 603 -18.94 -2.43 -4.97
N ASP A 604 -17.76 -2.62 -4.38
CA ASP A 604 -16.93 -3.82 -4.55
C ASP A 604 -17.56 -5.09 -3.93
N GLN A 605 -18.66 -4.97 -3.17
CA GLN A 605 -19.43 -6.10 -2.64
C GLN A 605 -20.47 -6.66 -3.62
N ILE A 606 -20.76 -5.97 -4.72
CA ILE A 606 -21.83 -6.37 -5.63
C ILE A 606 -21.55 -7.71 -6.32
N PHE A 607 -20.30 -7.96 -6.72
CA PHE A 607 -19.91 -9.20 -7.38
C PHE A 607 -19.95 -10.42 -6.42
N PRO A 608 -19.41 -10.34 -5.19
CA PRO A 608 -19.61 -11.36 -4.16
C PRO A 608 -21.09 -11.64 -3.85
N PHE A 609 -21.91 -10.59 -3.79
CA PHE A 609 -23.35 -10.72 -3.59
C PHE A 609 -24.05 -11.41 -4.78
N ALA A 610 -23.62 -11.13 -6.00
CA ALA A 610 -24.08 -11.82 -7.21
C ALA A 610 -23.74 -13.31 -7.19
N ILE A 611 -22.50 -13.67 -6.83
CA ILE A 611 -22.06 -15.06 -6.68
C ILE A 611 -22.99 -15.81 -5.72
N LEU A 612 -23.30 -15.21 -4.57
CA LEU A 612 -24.20 -15.80 -3.59
C LEU A 612 -25.62 -16.00 -4.14
N LYS A 613 -26.17 -15.01 -4.85
CA LYS A 613 -27.50 -15.11 -5.48
C LYS A 613 -27.54 -16.16 -6.60
N MET A 614 -26.45 -16.31 -7.36
CA MET A 614 -26.35 -17.25 -8.47
C MET A 614 -26.13 -18.70 -7.99
N PHE A 615 -25.28 -18.90 -6.98
CA PHE A 615 -24.78 -20.21 -6.59
C PHE A 615 -25.26 -20.70 -5.22
N GLY A 616 -26.00 -19.89 -4.46
CA GLY A 616 -26.46 -20.25 -3.11
C GLY A 616 -27.25 -21.55 -3.03
N SER A 617 -27.89 -21.99 -4.12
CA SER A 617 -28.60 -23.27 -4.20
C SER A 617 -27.72 -24.48 -4.55
N ILE A 618 -26.46 -24.27 -4.94
CA ILE A 618 -25.53 -25.32 -5.40
C ILE A 618 -24.40 -25.45 -4.37
N PRO A 619 -24.37 -26.53 -3.56
CA PRO A 619 -23.39 -26.68 -2.49
C PRO A 619 -21.96 -26.75 -3.04
N GLY A 620 -21.05 -25.95 -2.47
CA GLY A 620 -19.62 -25.95 -2.79
C GLY A 620 -19.19 -24.96 -3.88
N LEU A 621 -20.10 -24.54 -4.77
CA LEU A 621 -19.74 -23.68 -5.91
C LEU A 621 -19.57 -22.21 -5.51
N THR A 622 -20.35 -21.75 -4.52
CA THR A 622 -20.14 -20.45 -3.87
C THR A 622 -18.77 -20.40 -3.18
N GLY A 623 -18.42 -21.48 -2.46
CA GLY A 623 -17.11 -21.66 -1.82
C GLY A 623 -15.95 -21.71 -2.81
N LEU A 624 -16.14 -22.32 -3.99
CA LEU A 624 -15.16 -22.32 -5.07
C LEU A 624 -14.88 -20.90 -5.58
N CYS A 625 -15.94 -20.10 -5.78
CA CYS A 625 -15.80 -18.73 -6.26
C CYS A 625 -15.08 -17.82 -5.24
N ILE A 626 -15.46 -17.94 -3.96
CA ILE A 626 -14.77 -17.25 -2.86
C ILE A 626 -13.31 -17.71 -2.75
N ALA A 627 -13.05 -19.02 -2.88
CA ALA A 627 -11.69 -19.55 -2.89
C ALA A 627 -10.86 -18.98 -4.04
N GLY A 628 -11.46 -18.75 -5.22
CA GLY A 628 -10.83 -18.05 -6.34
C GLY A 628 -10.45 -16.60 -6.00
N ILE A 629 -11.35 -15.84 -5.37
CA ILE A 629 -11.08 -14.46 -4.92
C ILE A 629 -9.93 -14.42 -3.90
N PHE A 630 -9.93 -15.33 -2.92
CA PHE A 630 -8.86 -15.45 -1.92
C PHE A 630 -7.52 -15.88 -2.55
N SER A 631 -7.57 -16.79 -3.52
CA SER A 631 -6.42 -17.26 -4.28
C SER A 631 -5.70 -16.11 -4.99
N ALA A 632 -6.44 -15.18 -5.59
CA ALA A 632 -5.89 -13.99 -6.24
C ALA A 632 -5.10 -13.09 -5.26
N SER A 633 -5.64 -12.89 -4.05
CA SER A 633 -4.98 -12.12 -3.00
C SER A 633 -3.73 -12.82 -2.48
N LEU A 634 -3.80 -14.10 -2.17
CA LEU A 634 -2.70 -14.90 -1.63
C LEU A 634 -1.52 -14.96 -2.61
N GLY A 635 -1.81 -15.16 -3.89
CA GLY A 635 -0.77 -15.21 -4.93
C GLY A 635 -0.02 -13.88 -5.07
N THR A 636 -0.75 -12.77 -5.02
CA THR A 636 -0.16 -11.42 -5.07
C THR A 636 0.67 -11.15 -3.82
N LEU A 637 0.14 -11.46 -2.62
CA LEU A 637 0.81 -11.24 -1.33
C LEU A 637 2.13 -11.99 -1.22
N SER A 638 2.11 -13.29 -1.49
CA SER A 638 3.32 -14.13 -1.41
C SER A 638 4.39 -13.69 -2.41
N SER A 639 3.99 -13.31 -3.62
CA SER A 639 4.90 -12.79 -4.66
C SER A 639 5.59 -11.50 -4.23
N THR A 640 4.81 -10.50 -3.79
CA THR A 640 5.34 -9.19 -3.43
C THR A 640 6.25 -9.28 -2.22
N VAL A 641 5.86 -10.04 -1.20
CA VAL A 641 6.65 -10.20 0.03
C VAL A 641 8.00 -10.86 -0.27
N ASN A 642 8.04 -11.87 -1.15
CA ASN A 642 9.29 -12.48 -1.60
C ASN A 642 10.19 -11.46 -2.35
N SER A 643 9.59 -10.61 -3.17
CA SER A 643 10.32 -9.56 -3.89
C SER A 643 10.84 -8.45 -2.98
N LEU A 644 10.06 -8.01 -1.99
CA LEU A 644 10.49 -7.00 -1.02
C LEU A 644 11.61 -7.52 -0.11
N ALA A 645 11.53 -8.79 0.31
CA ALA A 645 12.62 -9.45 1.02
C ALA A 645 13.88 -9.49 0.14
N GLY A 646 13.74 -9.81 -1.16
CA GLY A 646 14.84 -9.82 -2.11
C GLY A 646 15.48 -8.44 -2.31
N ILE A 647 14.69 -7.39 -2.52
CA ILE A 647 15.16 -5.99 -2.62
C ILE A 647 15.94 -5.64 -1.36
N THR A 648 15.39 -5.92 -0.18
CA THR A 648 16.05 -5.54 1.06
C THR A 648 17.39 -6.21 1.24
N VAL A 649 17.47 -7.51 0.91
CA VAL A 649 18.70 -8.28 1.01
C VAL A 649 19.74 -7.80 0.00
N GLU A 650 19.37 -7.64 -1.28
CA GLU A 650 20.30 -7.32 -2.36
C GLU A 650 20.62 -5.83 -2.49
N ASP A 651 19.66 -4.94 -2.21
CA ASP A 651 19.75 -3.49 -2.41
C ASP A 651 20.03 -2.70 -1.13
N PHE A 652 19.62 -3.18 0.05
CA PHE A 652 19.84 -2.46 1.32
C PHE A 652 20.85 -3.13 2.26
N ILE A 653 20.94 -4.47 2.29
CA ILE A 653 21.85 -5.17 3.20
C ILE A 653 23.23 -5.38 2.54
N LYS A 654 23.29 -6.09 1.40
CA LYS A 654 24.57 -6.43 0.76
C LYS A 654 25.44 -5.21 0.40
N PRO A 655 24.91 -4.11 -0.16
CA PRO A 655 25.76 -2.99 -0.59
C PRO A 655 26.37 -2.20 0.56
N TYR A 656 25.75 -2.27 1.74
CA TYR A 656 26.14 -1.49 2.93
C TYR A 656 26.80 -2.35 4.03
N CYS A 657 26.85 -3.68 3.87
CA CYS A 657 27.59 -4.60 4.74
C CYS A 657 28.85 -5.16 4.04
N PRO A 658 30.06 -4.67 4.38
CA PRO A 658 31.32 -5.06 3.71
C PRO A 658 31.84 -6.47 4.04
N CYS A 659 31.13 -7.25 4.86
CA CYS A 659 31.55 -8.60 5.29
C CYS A 659 30.88 -9.68 4.41
N LYS A 660 31.61 -10.76 4.06
CA LYS A 660 31.00 -11.96 3.44
C LYS A 660 30.07 -12.65 4.46
N ILE A 661 28.79 -12.32 4.43
CA ILE A 661 27.76 -12.95 5.27
C ILE A 661 27.50 -14.38 4.77
N THR A 662 27.39 -15.33 5.70
CA THR A 662 27.03 -16.72 5.39
C THR A 662 25.63 -16.81 4.77
N ASP A 663 25.45 -17.59 3.70
CA ASP A 663 24.15 -17.79 3.02
C ASP A 663 23.00 -18.22 3.94
N ILE A 664 23.32 -18.92 5.02
CA ILE A 664 22.35 -19.35 6.05
C ILE A 664 21.73 -18.13 6.75
N TRP A 665 22.55 -17.14 7.12
CA TRP A 665 22.09 -15.91 7.78
C TRP A 665 21.27 -15.05 6.82
N MET A 666 21.71 -14.93 5.57
CA MET A 666 20.98 -14.19 4.52
C MET A 666 19.62 -14.80 4.24
N THR A 667 19.54 -16.12 4.19
CA THR A 667 18.26 -16.83 4.01
C THR A 667 17.36 -16.69 5.24
N PHE A 668 17.91 -16.68 6.45
CA PHE A 668 17.14 -16.42 7.67
C PHE A 668 16.61 -14.98 7.70
N ALA A 669 17.44 -14.00 7.35
CA ALA A 669 17.05 -12.60 7.26
C ALA A 669 15.92 -12.40 6.23
N ALA A 670 16.03 -13.00 5.04
CA ALA A 670 14.99 -12.95 4.01
C ALA A 670 13.64 -13.50 4.52
N LYS A 671 13.64 -14.58 5.31
CA LYS A 671 12.43 -15.16 5.91
C LYS A 671 11.82 -14.25 6.98
N LEU A 672 12.66 -13.65 7.82
CA LEU A 672 12.20 -12.71 8.85
C LEU A 672 11.63 -11.44 8.22
N LEU A 673 12.27 -10.92 7.18
CA LEU A 673 11.79 -9.78 6.40
C LEU A 673 10.45 -10.09 5.74
N ALA A 674 10.28 -11.30 5.19
CA ALA A 674 9.00 -11.71 4.62
C ALA A 674 7.85 -11.64 5.65
N VAL A 675 8.08 -12.14 6.88
CA VAL A 675 7.12 -12.03 7.99
C VAL A 675 6.89 -10.57 8.39
N GLY A 676 7.96 -9.78 8.49
CA GLY A 676 7.90 -8.36 8.83
C GLY A 676 7.08 -7.54 7.84
N TYR A 677 7.26 -7.75 6.53
CA TYR A 677 6.49 -7.07 5.49
C TYR A 677 5.00 -7.42 5.52
N ILE A 678 4.63 -8.67 5.87
CA ILE A 678 3.23 -9.04 6.05
C ILE A 678 2.63 -8.35 7.29
N GLY A 679 3.37 -8.32 8.40
CA GLY A 679 2.96 -7.58 9.60
C GLY A 679 2.78 -6.08 9.33
N LEU A 680 3.68 -5.47 8.56
CA LEU A 680 3.58 -4.06 8.17
C LEU A 680 2.38 -3.81 7.23
N THR A 681 2.16 -4.70 6.26
CA THR A 681 1.01 -4.63 5.35
C THR A 681 -0.32 -4.70 6.11
N LEU A 682 -0.40 -5.56 7.13
CA LEU A 682 -1.56 -5.63 8.03
C LEU A 682 -1.85 -4.28 8.71
N LEU A 683 -0.83 -3.57 9.21
CA LEU A 683 -1.00 -2.24 9.80
C LEU A 683 -1.52 -1.22 8.79
N VAL A 684 -0.94 -1.22 7.59
CA VAL A 684 -1.33 -0.30 6.51
C VAL A 684 -2.74 -0.59 5.99
N THR A 685 -3.20 -1.84 6.06
CA THR A 685 -4.56 -2.24 5.69
C THR A 685 -5.61 -1.46 6.51
N PHE A 686 -5.33 -1.09 7.76
CA PHE A 686 -6.24 -0.25 8.57
C PHE A 686 -6.43 1.16 8.00
N ILE A 687 -5.39 1.70 7.37
CA ILE A 687 -5.44 3.01 6.73
C ILE A 687 -6.23 2.90 5.42
N VAL A 688 -5.87 1.91 4.61
CA VAL A 688 -6.46 1.67 3.28
C VAL A 688 -7.92 1.23 3.35
N ALA A 689 -8.38 0.63 4.45
CA ALA A 689 -9.79 0.27 4.64
C ALA A 689 -10.73 1.48 4.63
N ASN A 690 -10.21 2.71 4.80
CA ASN A 690 -10.99 3.94 4.68
C ASN A 690 -11.10 4.44 3.24
N PHE A 691 -10.46 3.76 2.29
CA PHE A 691 -10.48 4.16 0.89
C PHE A 691 -11.77 3.66 0.20
N ARG A 692 -12.53 4.58 -0.39
CA ARG A 692 -13.55 4.34 -1.43
C ARG A 692 -12.91 3.74 -2.69
N GLY A 693 -13.54 2.67 -3.18
CA GLY A 693 -13.26 2.04 -4.48
C GLY A 693 -11.91 1.33 -4.50
N VAL A 694 -11.93 -0.01 -4.46
CA VAL A 694 -10.69 -0.79 -4.36
C VAL A 694 -9.82 -0.65 -5.62
N VAL A 695 -10.42 -0.65 -6.82
CA VAL A 695 -9.69 -0.47 -8.10
C VAL A 695 -9.05 0.89 -8.22
N GLU A 696 -9.81 1.93 -7.90
CA GLU A 696 -9.35 3.31 -7.97
C GLU A 696 -8.17 3.53 -7.01
N ALA A 697 -8.33 3.13 -5.75
CA ALA A 697 -7.26 3.17 -4.76
C ALA A 697 -6.00 2.42 -5.20
N ALA A 698 -6.15 1.17 -5.69
CA ALA A 698 -5.03 0.37 -6.17
C ALA A 698 -4.33 1.02 -7.38
N THR A 699 -5.09 1.59 -8.31
CA THR A 699 -4.54 2.23 -9.50
C THR A 699 -3.79 3.51 -9.15
N ILE A 700 -4.37 4.34 -8.27
CA ILE A 700 -3.72 5.55 -7.78
C ILE A 700 -2.40 5.19 -7.10
N ILE A 701 -2.42 4.31 -6.09
CA ILE A 701 -1.22 3.89 -5.35
C ILE A 701 -0.16 3.33 -6.30
N THR A 702 -0.56 2.47 -7.25
CA THR A 702 0.38 1.85 -8.18
C THR A 702 0.99 2.88 -9.14
N GLY A 703 0.21 3.85 -9.61
CA GLY A 703 0.66 4.86 -10.55
C GLY A 703 1.62 5.90 -9.95
N VAL A 704 1.52 6.20 -8.64
CA VAL A 704 2.38 7.20 -7.94
C VAL A 704 3.86 6.97 -8.22
N VAL A 705 4.27 5.71 -8.20
CA VAL A 705 5.67 5.33 -8.33
C VAL A 705 5.89 4.51 -9.60
N GLY A 706 4.88 3.76 -10.09
CA GLY A 706 5.00 2.97 -11.31
C GLY A 706 5.32 3.80 -12.57
N GLY A 707 4.62 4.91 -12.79
CA GLY A 707 4.88 5.81 -13.92
C GLY A 707 6.28 6.45 -13.86
N PRO A 708 6.67 7.09 -12.75
CA PRO A 708 7.99 7.65 -12.57
C PRO A 708 9.15 6.67 -12.69
N ILE A 709 9.03 5.47 -12.10
CA ILE A 709 10.06 4.44 -12.21
C ILE A 709 10.21 4.02 -13.67
N LEU A 710 9.10 3.81 -14.40
CA LEU A 710 9.17 3.53 -15.83
C LEU A 710 9.91 4.62 -16.61
N GLY A 711 9.68 5.90 -16.26
CA GLY A 711 10.40 7.03 -16.86
C GLY A 711 11.91 6.97 -16.61
N VAL A 712 12.34 6.60 -15.40
CA VAL A 712 13.76 6.42 -15.05
C VAL A 712 14.40 5.30 -15.87
N TYR A 713 13.73 4.15 -15.99
CA TYR A 713 14.23 3.05 -16.83
C TYR A 713 14.23 3.41 -18.31
N ALA A 714 13.22 4.14 -18.79
CA ALA A 714 13.16 4.61 -20.17
C ALA A 714 14.33 5.54 -20.50
N LEU A 715 14.61 6.51 -19.63
CA LEU A 715 15.79 7.38 -19.75
C LEU A 715 17.10 6.58 -19.69
N GLY A 716 17.18 5.55 -18.85
CA GLY A 716 18.38 4.70 -18.75
C GLY A 716 18.65 3.87 -19.99
N MET A 717 17.63 3.17 -20.49
CA MET A 717 17.75 2.13 -21.54
C MET A 717 17.65 2.66 -22.96
N PHE A 718 17.05 3.85 -23.13
CA PHE A 718 16.77 4.43 -24.45
C PHE A 718 17.43 5.79 -24.70
N SER A 719 18.06 6.42 -23.70
CA SER A 719 18.80 7.68 -23.88
C SER A 719 20.30 7.54 -23.57
N LEU A 720 21.12 8.02 -24.50
CA LEU A 720 22.57 8.13 -24.34
C LEU A 720 22.99 9.35 -23.50
N THR A 721 22.14 10.39 -23.44
CA THR A 721 22.45 11.68 -22.79
C THR A 721 21.95 11.76 -21.36
N ALA A 722 21.06 10.85 -20.94
CA ALA A 722 20.51 10.85 -19.59
C ALA A 722 21.62 10.61 -18.54
N ASN A 723 21.69 11.48 -17.54
CA ASN A 723 22.62 11.42 -16.42
C ASN A 723 21.85 11.27 -15.08
N GLU A 724 22.57 10.87 -14.03
CA GLU A 724 21.98 10.63 -12.70
C GLU A 724 21.21 11.85 -12.15
N PRO A 725 21.80 13.05 -11.99
CA PRO A 725 21.10 14.18 -11.40
C PRO A 725 19.89 14.65 -12.21
N GLY A 726 19.98 14.71 -13.55
CA GLY A 726 18.82 15.07 -14.38
C GLY A 726 17.70 14.04 -14.27
N THR A 727 18.05 12.75 -14.29
CA THR A 727 17.08 11.66 -14.09
C THR A 727 16.41 11.72 -12.72
N LEU A 728 17.17 12.04 -11.65
CA LEU A 728 16.63 12.23 -10.30
C LEU A 728 15.67 13.43 -10.20
N VAL A 729 15.99 14.55 -10.86
CA VAL A 729 15.10 15.72 -10.90
C VAL A 729 13.78 15.37 -11.60
N GLY A 730 13.86 14.68 -12.75
CA GLY A 730 12.67 14.18 -13.46
C GLY A 730 11.85 13.23 -12.58
N PHE A 731 12.51 12.28 -11.92
CA PHE A 731 11.88 11.29 -11.06
C PHE A 731 11.13 11.93 -9.87
N ILE A 732 11.79 12.80 -9.10
CA ILE A 732 11.20 13.47 -7.94
C ILE A 732 10.03 14.36 -8.38
N THR A 733 10.18 15.10 -9.48
CA THR A 733 9.12 15.96 -10.02
C THR A 733 7.89 15.15 -10.42
N GLY A 734 8.08 14.01 -11.10
CA GLY A 734 6.98 13.12 -11.49
C GLY A 734 6.23 12.53 -10.29
N VAL A 735 6.95 12.11 -9.25
CA VAL A 735 6.36 11.59 -8.01
C VAL A 735 5.57 12.68 -7.28
N ILE A 736 6.12 13.89 -7.12
CA ILE A 736 5.45 15.00 -6.44
C ILE A 736 4.17 15.41 -7.17
N ILE A 737 4.24 15.57 -8.49
CA ILE A 737 3.07 15.97 -9.29
C ILE A 737 1.99 14.89 -9.23
N TYR A 738 2.37 13.61 -9.36
CA TYR A 738 1.38 12.54 -9.24
C TYR A 738 0.75 12.52 -7.84
N LEU A 739 1.54 12.60 -6.76
CA LEU A 739 1.02 12.62 -5.39
C LEU A 739 0.01 13.76 -5.21
N TRP A 740 0.35 14.96 -5.69
CA TRP A 740 -0.54 16.12 -5.63
C TRP A 740 -1.85 15.89 -6.39
N MET A 741 -1.79 15.40 -7.63
CA MET A 741 -2.99 15.18 -8.44
C MET A 741 -3.85 14.00 -7.93
N GLY A 742 -3.22 12.85 -7.65
CA GLY A 742 -3.88 11.61 -7.26
C GLY A 742 -4.53 11.70 -5.88
N PHE A 743 -3.77 12.11 -4.84
CA PHE A 743 -4.35 12.28 -3.51
C PHE A 743 -5.24 13.53 -3.43
N GLY A 744 -4.96 14.58 -4.20
CA GLY A 744 -5.80 15.78 -4.28
C GLY A 744 -7.20 15.48 -4.80
N SER A 745 -7.31 14.69 -5.88
CA SER A 745 -8.60 14.15 -6.37
C SER A 745 -9.35 13.38 -5.28
N TYR A 746 -8.61 12.51 -4.57
CA TYR A 746 -9.15 11.67 -3.53
C TYR A 746 -9.74 12.45 -2.35
N VAL A 747 -9.00 13.45 -1.85
CA VAL A 747 -9.41 14.30 -0.74
C VAL A 747 -10.55 15.24 -1.13
N ALA A 748 -10.57 15.71 -2.37
CA ALA A 748 -11.59 16.62 -2.88
C ALA A 748 -12.98 15.95 -3.02
N LYS A 749 -13.06 14.62 -2.94
CA LYS A 749 -14.30 13.83 -3.09
C LYS A 749 -15.10 14.22 -4.33
N ALA A 750 -14.43 14.40 -5.47
CA ALA A 750 -15.10 14.74 -6.72
C ALA A 750 -16.23 13.72 -6.99
N LYS A 751 -17.47 14.22 -7.17
CA LYS A 751 -18.64 13.36 -7.44
C LYS A 751 -18.50 12.82 -8.86
N ILE A 752 -18.40 11.50 -8.99
CA ILE A 752 -18.22 10.82 -10.27
C ILE A 752 -19.60 10.34 -10.74
N PRO A 753 -20.06 10.75 -11.92
CA PRO A 753 -21.35 10.31 -12.44
C PRO A 753 -21.32 8.80 -12.69
N THR A 754 -22.33 8.10 -12.17
CA THR A 754 -22.58 6.67 -12.42
C THR A 754 -23.67 6.52 -13.47
N LEU A 755 -23.67 5.41 -14.21
CA LEU A 755 -24.75 5.08 -15.15
C LEU A 755 -26.07 4.85 -14.39
N SER A 756 -27.20 5.12 -15.06
CA SER A 756 -28.55 5.02 -14.47
C SER A 756 -28.89 3.59 -14.04
N ARG A 757 -29.55 3.41 -12.90
CA ARG A 757 -29.92 2.10 -12.33
C ARG A 757 -31.42 2.09 -12.06
N SER A 758 -32.04 0.91 -12.04
CA SER A 758 -33.50 0.79 -11.83
C SER A 758 -33.80 0.19 -10.47
N THR A 759 -34.83 0.74 -9.81
CA THR A 759 -35.46 0.19 -8.61
C THR A 759 -36.88 -0.32 -8.88
N SER A 760 -37.32 -0.32 -10.14
CA SER A 760 -38.72 -0.60 -10.53
C SER A 760 -39.20 -2.00 -10.16
N GLY A 761 -38.29 -2.98 -10.10
CA GLY A 761 -38.56 -4.38 -9.75
C GLY A 761 -38.20 -4.74 -8.30
N CYS A 762 -37.79 -3.78 -7.47
CA CYS A 762 -37.54 -4.04 -6.07
C CYS A 762 -38.87 -4.24 -5.34
N SER A 763 -39.07 -5.42 -4.73
CA SER A 763 -40.30 -5.77 -4.03
C SER A 763 -40.51 -4.87 -2.81
N THR A 764 -41.49 -3.97 -2.88
CA THR A 764 -41.96 -3.18 -1.73
C THR A 764 -42.84 -3.98 -0.76
N ASN A 765 -43.26 -5.19 -1.14
CA ASN A 765 -44.19 -6.02 -0.38
C ASN A 765 -43.60 -7.41 -0.08
N SER A 766 -43.01 -7.53 1.11
CA SER A 766 -42.87 -8.79 1.84
C SER A 766 -42.85 -8.45 3.33
N SER A 767 -44.02 -8.06 3.84
CA SER A 767 -44.29 -7.94 5.27
C SER A 767 -44.16 -9.31 5.92
N ILE A 768 -42.95 -9.65 6.38
CA ILE A 768 -42.81 -10.54 7.52
C ILE A 768 -43.22 -9.69 8.72
N GLU A 769 -44.35 -10.05 9.31
CA GLU A 769 -44.94 -9.40 10.47
C GLU A 769 -43.91 -9.12 11.56
N PHE A 770 -43.66 -7.84 11.81
CA PHE A 770 -43.34 -7.35 13.14
C PHE A 770 -44.33 -6.24 13.48
N PHE A 771 -45.00 -6.42 14.62
CA PHE A 771 -46.15 -5.67 15.13
C PHE A 771 -46.20 -4.18 14.76
N GLN A 772 -47.28 -3.76 14.08
CA GLN A 772 -47.67 -2.37 13.97
C GLN A 772 -48.44 -1.94 15.23
N VAL A 773 -48.07 -0.79 15.80
CA VAL A 773 -48.99 0.03 16.59
C VAL A 773 -49.04 1.41 15.93
N THR A 774 -50.21 1.70 15.36
CA THR A 774 -50.63 2.96 14.77
C THR A 774 -50.61 4.09 15.78
N THR A 775 -50.09 5.26 15.40
CA THR A 775 -50.64 6.56 15.83
C THR A 775 -50.69 7.54 14.65
N PRO A 776 -51.67 8.47 14.65
CA PRO A 776 -52.17 9.13 13.46
C PRO A 776 -51.58 10.54 13.27
N SER A 777 -51.26 10.92 12.05
CA SER A 777 -51.31 12.33 11.59
C SER A 777 -51.12 12.43 10.08
N THR A 778 -52.04 11.83 9.33
CA THR A 778 -52.33 12.29 7.97
C THR A 778 -53.14 13.57 8.09
N LEU A 779 -52.59 14.72 7.69
CA LEU A 779 -53.32 15.85 7.06
C LEU A 779 -52.46 17.11 6.79
N LEU A 780 -51.16 17.16 7.12
CA LEU A 780 -50.35 18.38 6.92
C LEU A 780 -49.06 18.18 6.13
N GLU A 781 -49.07 17.42 5.04
CA GLU A 781 -47.88 17.26 4.19
C GLU A 781 -48.13 17.47 2.68
N ASN A 782 -49.28 18.04 2.31
CA ASN A 782 -49.65 18.23 0.90
C ASN A 782 -49.35 19.63 0.33
N ILE A 783 -48.50 20.47 0.95
CA ILE A 783 -48.30 21.87 0.50
C ILE A 783 -46.84 22.23 0.12
N THR A 784 -45.80 21.44 0.41
CA THR A 784 -44.40 21.92 0.21
C THR A 784 -43.67 21.43 -1.05
N HIS A 785 -44.31 20.69 -1.97
CA HIS A 785 -43.67 20.32 -3.25
C HIS A 785 -43.87 21.38 -4.34
N SER A 786 -43.20 22.54 -4.21
CA SER A 786 -42.86 23.37 -5.37
C SER A 786 -41.76 24.40 -5.05
N LEU A 787 -40.50 23.95 -4.97
CA LEU A 787 -39.33 24.79 -5.26
C LEU A 787 -38.11 23.91 -5.57
N PRO A 788 -37.35 24.15 -6.65
CA PRO A 788 -36.16 23.38 -6.98
C PRO A 788 -35.03 23.74 -6.01
N PHE A 789 -34.52 22.74 -5.28
CA PHE A 789 -33.36 22.89 -4.41
C PHE A 789 -32.09 22.95 -5.27
N ILE A 790 -31.39 24.09 -5.25
CA ILE A 790 -30.03 24.22 -5.80
C ILE A 790 -29.08 23.65 -4.74
N GLU A 791 -28.50 22.46 -4.96
CA GLU A 791 -27.41 21.95 -4.14
C GLU A 791 -26.10 22.68 -4.51
N ASP A 792 -25.51 23.39 -3.54
CA ASP A 792 -24.23 24.09 -3.70
C ASP A 792 -23.09 23.09 -4.02
N GLU A 793 -22.66 23.02 -5.28
CA GLU A 793 -21.44 22.30 -5.67
C GLU A 793 -20.22 22.93 -5.00
N LYS A 794 -19.63 22.20 -4.04
CA LYS A 794 -18.33 22.53 -3.45
C LYS A 794 -17.30 22.70 -4.58
N TYR A 795 -16.67 23.88 -4.69
CA TYR A 795 -15.68 24.15 -5.75
C TYR A 795 -14.51 23.15 -5.66
N VAL A 796 -14.45 22.22 -6.61
CA VAL A 796 -13.34 21.26 -6.77
C VAL A 796 -12.36 21.81 -7.80
N PHE A 797 -11.07 21.92 -7.41
CA PHE A 797 -10.02 22.39 -8.31
C PHE A 797 -10.00 21.58 -9.62
N PRO A 798 -9.90 22.21 -10.81
CA PRO A 798 -10.14 21.53 -12.09
C PRO A 798 -9.28 20.27 -12.32
N VAL A 799 -8.02 20.29 -11.87
CA VAL A 799 -7.09 19.16 -12.01
C VAL A 799 -7.53 17.94 -11.19
N TYR A 800 -8.26 18.16 -10.09
CA TYR A 800 -8.80 17.08 -9.26
C TYR A 800 -10.04 16.42 -9.87
N LYS A 801 -10.59 16.98 -10.95
CA LYS A 801 -11.66 16.35 -11.74
C LYS A 801 -11.11 15.43 -12.83
N TRP A 802 -9.78 15.40 -13.05
CA TRP A 802 -9.18 14.53 -14.07
C TRP A 802 -9.35 13.06 -13.72
N SER A 803 -9.57 12.23 -14.74
CA SER A 803 -9.62 10.79 -14.54
C SER A 803 -8.27 10.25 -14.04
N TYR A 804 -8.35 9.37 -13.04
CA TYR A 804 -7.18 8.69 -12.49
C TYR A 804 -6.43 7.85 -13.55
N MET A 805 -7.08 7.46 -14.65
CA MET A 805 -6.45 6.76 -15.77
C MET A 805 -5.36 7.60 -16.45
N TRP A 806 -5.49 8.92 -16.47
CA TRP A 806 -4.51 9.79 -17.10
C TRP A 806 -3.23 9.99 -16.27
N LEU A 807 -3.33 9.88 -14.94
CA LEU A 807 -2.27 10.33 -14.02
C LEU A 807 -0.94 9.61 -14.26
N THR A 808 -0.97 8.29 -14.47
CA THR A 808 0.25 7.49 -14.65
C THR A 808 0.98 7.85 -15.93
N PHE A 809 0.22 8.07 -17.00
CA PHE A 809 0.75 8.47 -18.30
C PHE A 809 1.39 9.86 -18.25
N PHE A 810 0.73 10.84 -17.62
CA PHE A 810 1.30 12.19 -17.48
C PHE A 810 2.56 12.19 -16.61
N SER A 811 2.56 11.44 -15.51
CA SER A 811 3.73 11.35 -14.65
C SER A 811 4.95 10.72 -15.35
N LEU A 812 4.73 9.69 -16.18
CA LEU A 812 5.78 9.15 -17.07
C LEU A 812 6.35 10.22 -18.01
N ILE A 813 5.47 10.96 -18.69
CA ILE A 813 5.88 12.01 -19.64
C ILE A 813 6.67 13.11 -18.93
N ILE A 814 6.21 13.56 -17.78
CA ILE A 814 6.91 14.57 -16.97
C ILE A 814 8.32 14.10 -16.64
N VAL A 815 8.49 12.85 -16.22
CA VAL A 815 9.80 12.31 -15.86
C VAL A 815 10.72 12.26 -17.07
N ILE A 816 10.23 11.82 -18.23
CA ILE A 816 11.01 11.79 -19.47
C ILE A 816 11.39 13.22 -19.90
N ILE A 817 10.44 14.16 -19.95
CA ILE A 817 10.70 15.53 -20.42
C ILE A 817 11.63 16.27 -19.46
N VAL A 818 11.25 16.36 -18.18
CA VAL A 818 12.02 17.09 -17.17
C VAL A 818 13.38 16.42 -16.97
N GLY A 819 13.42 15.08 -16.93
CA GLY A 819 14.66 14.34 -16.76
C GLY A 819 15.61 14.51 -17.95
N TYR A 820 15.10 14.43 -19.18
CA TYR A 820 15.90 14.65 -20.37
C TYR A 820 16.40 16.10 -20.49
N LEU A 821 15.54 17.10 -20.26
CA LEU A 821 15.92 18.51 -20.28
C LEU A 821 16.98 18.83 -19.21
N ALA A 822 16.77 18.37 -17.97
CA ALA A 822 17.74 18.57 -16.90
C ALA A 822 19.08 17.86 -17.20
N SER A 823 19.03 16.64 -17.77
CA SER A 823 20.25 15.94 -18.19
C SER A 823 20.96 16.65 -19.34
N TYR A 824 20.23 17.18 -20.32
CA TYR A 824 20.77 17.91 -21.45
C TYR A 824 21.46 19.21 -21.01
N VAL A 825 20.80 20.03 -20.19
CA VAL A 825 21.38 21.26 -19.63
C VAL A 825 22.65 20.96 -18.84
N LEU A 826 22.63 19.90 -18.02
CA LEU A 826 23.80 19.54 -17.22
C LEU A 826 24.95 18.95 -18.06
N SER A 827 24.64 18.29 -19.17
CA SER A 827 25.66 17.77 -20.10
C SER A 827 26.47 18.88 -20.79
N TYR A 828 25.93 20.10 -20.86
CA TYR A 828 26.67 21.28 -21.31
C TYR A 828 27.63 21.83 -20.23
N LEU A 829 27.35 21.53 -18.96
CA LEU A 829 28.09 22.03 -17.80
C LEU A 829 29.16 21.05 -17.30
N ILE A 830 28.99 19.75 -17.55
CA ILE A 830 29.84 18.67 -17.02
C ILE A 830 30.08 17.61 -18.09
N SER A 831 31.35 17.25 -18.34
CA SER A 831 31.70 16.11 -19.20
C SER A 831 31.26 14.80 -18.54
N LEU A 832 30.35 14.07 -19.18
CA LEU A 832 29.82 12.81 -18.68
C LEU A 832 30.63 11.61 -19.22
N PRO A 833 30.82 10.55 -18.43
CA PRO A 833 31.49 9.33 -18.88
C PRO A 833 30.67 8.60 -19.95
N ASP A 834 31.37 7.93 -20.88
CA ASP A 834 30.73 7.17 -21.95
C ASP A 834 29.87 6.02 -21.41
N VAL A 835 28.66 5.89 -21.97
CA VAL A 835 27.71 4.85 -21.55
C VAL A 835 28.02 3.53 -22.25
N LYS A 836 28.13 2.45 -21.47
CA LYS A 836 28.43 1.11 -22.01
C LYS A 836 27.25 0.56 -22.84
N PRO A 837 27.53 -0.15 -23.96
CA PRO A 837 26.48 -0.71 -24.84
C PRO A 837 25.56 -1.72 -24.14
N GLU A 838 26.07 -2.42 -23.12
CA GLU A 838 25.34 -3.44 -22.34
C GLU A 838 24.18 -2.86 -21.53
N TYR A 839 24.23 -1.56 -21.21
CA TYR A 839 23.18 -0.87 -20.45
C TYR A 839 22.02 -0.41 -21.33
N MET A 840 22.16 -0.56 -22.65
CA MET A 840 21.22 -0.08 -23.64
C MET A 840 20.32 -1.20 -24.14
N SER A 841 19.07 -0.85 -24.42
CA SER A 841 18.14 -1.74 -25.11
C SER A 841 18.75 -2.22 -26.44
N PRO A 842 18.43 -3.44 -26.90
CA PRO A 842 18.95 -3.96 -28.17
C PRO A 842 18.68 -3.04 -29.37
N PHE A 843 17.56 -2.30 -29.34
CA PHE A 843 17.21 -1.31 -30.36
C PHE A 843 18.24 -0.18 -30.45
N VAL A 844 18.52 0.49 -29.32
CA VAL A 844 19.50 1.58 -29.26
C VAL A 844 20.92 1.07 -29.49
N ARG A 845 21.23 -0.12 -28.97
CA ARG A 845 22.52 -0.79 -29.17
C ARG A 845 22.80 -1.04 -30.66
N ASN A 846 21.83 -1.59 -31.38
CA ASN A 846 21.94 -1.87 -32.80
C ASN A 846 22.02 -0.59 -33.64
N LEU A 847 21.34 0.49 -33.22
CA LEU A 847 21.32 1.76 -33.95
C LEU A 847 22.63 2.55 -33.79
N TYR A 848 23.18 2.65 -32.58
CA TYR A 848 24.30 3.55 -32.28
C TYR A 848 25.66 2.87 -32.12
N PHE A 849 25.71 1.62 -31.64
CA PHE A 849 26.97 0.95 -31.29
C PHE A 849 27.43 -0.06 -32.34
N LYS A 850 26.50 -0.83 -32.94
CA LYS A 850 26.84 -1.80 -34.00
C LYS A 850 27.57 -1.19 -35.21
N PRO A 851 27.17 -0.01 -35.74
CA PRO A 851 27.89 0.62 -36.83
C PRO A 851 29.33 1.00 -36.44
N LYS A 852 29.53 1.47 -35.19
CA LYS A 852 30.84 1.82 -34.65
C LYS A 852 31.73 0.58 -34.42
N GLU A 853 31.16 -0.52 -33.94
CA GLU A 853 31.88 -1.79 -33.79
C GLU A 853 32.26 -2.40 -35.14
N ASN A 854 31.36 -2.37 -36.13
CA ASN A 854 31.65 -2.85 -37.48
C ASN A 854 32.72 -1.98 -38.16
N ALA A 855 32.69 -0.66 -37.96
CA ALA A 855 33.73 0.25 -38.44
C ALA A 855 35.09 0.01 -37.75
N LYS A 856 35.09 -0.27 -36.44
CA LYS A 856 36.31 -0.68 -35.70
C LYS A 856 36.86 -2.02 -36.19
N LYS A 857 36.01 -3.04 -36.37
CA LYS A 857 36.40 -4.34 -36.93
C LYS A 857 36.90 -4.23 -38.36
N SER A 858 36.26 -3.41 -39.19
CA SER A 858 36.74 -3.08 -40.54
C SER A 858 38.14 -2.44 -40.50
N LYS A 859 38.36 -1.44 -39.63
CA LYS A 859 39.70 -0.82 -39.48
C LYS A 859 40.75 -1.78 -38.93
N CYS A 860 40.43 -2.63 -37.95
CA CYS A 860 41.35 -3.64 -37.45
C CYS A 860 41.69 -4.68 -38.52
N ASN A 861 40.70 -5.15 -39.30
CA ASN A 861 40.93 -6.07 -40.40
C ASN A 861 41.73 -5.43 -41.54
N GLU A 862 41.59 -4.12 -41.76
CA GLU A 862 42.34 -3.34 -42.76
C GLU A 862 43.80 -3.09 -42.32
N VAL A 863 44.03 -2.85 -41.02
CA VAL A 863 45.37 -2.80 -40.41
C VAL A 863 46.05 -4.17 -40.46
N GLU A 864 45.35 -5.25 -40.10
CA GLU A 864 45.88 -6.63 -40.25
C GLU A 864 46.15 -7.00 -41.72
N LEU A 865 45.34 -6.51 -42.67
CA LEU A 865 45.59 -6.70 -44.10
C LEU A 865 46.81 -5.90 -44.59
N ASN A 866 47.02 -4.70 -44.07
CA ASN A 866 48.14 -3.83 -44.42
C ASN A 866 49.46 -4.32 -43.80
N GLU A 867 49.42 -4.87 -42.59
CA GLU A 867 50.56 -5.58 -41.98
C GLU A 867 50.92 -6.83 -42.80
N LYS A 868 49.93 -7.60 -43.27
CA LYS A 868 50.18 -8.76 -44.15
C LYS A 868 50.66 -8.39 -45.56
N LYS A 869 50.44 -7.17 -46.02
CA LYS A 869 50.88 -6.68 -47.34
C LYS A 869 52.23 -5.94 -47.31
N GLY A 870 52.90 -5.86 -46.16
CA GLY A 870 54.28 -5.35 -46.07
C GLY A 870 54.44 -3.84 -46.32
N ASN A 871 53.37 -3.05 -46.20
CA ASN A 871 53.44 -1.59 -46.35
C ASN A 871 53.42 -0.90 -44.98
N VAL A 872 54.56 -0.93 -44.28
CA VAL A 872 54.81 -0.05 -43.14
C VAL A 872 56.15 0.65 -43.36
N ASN A 873 56.12 1.96 -43.61
CA ASN A 873 57.31 2.81 -43.51
C ASN A 873 57.71 2.92 -42.03
N PRO A 874 58.95 2.60 -41.65
CA PRO A 874 59.38 2.65 -40.25
C PRO A 874 59.91 4.06 -39.96
N SER A 875 59.07 4.90 -39.39
CA SER A 875 59.53 6.06 -38.66
C SER A 875 58.47 6.40 -37.64
N TYR A 876 58.64 5.93 -36.41
CA TYR A 876 58.72 6.79 -35.22
C TYR A 876 59.17 5.93 -34.02
N THR A 877 60.20 6.45 -33.38
CA THR A 877 61.00 5.91 -32.29
C THR A 877 60.17 5.69 -31.03
N ILE A 878 60.33 4.52 -30.42
CA ILE A 878 59.89 4.23 -29.06
C ILE A 878 60.91 4.91 -28.13
N THR A 879 60.45 5.83 -27.29
CA THR A 879 61.13 6.17 -26.03
C THR A 879 60.27 5.61 -24.91
N ASP A 880 60.80 4.58 -24.25
CA ASP A 880 60.38 4.09 -22.94
C ASP A 880 60.46 5.22 -21.90
N GLU A 881 59.44 5.37 -21.06
CA GLU A 881 59.59 5.62 -19.61
C GLU A 881 58.23 5.47 -18.89
N THR A 882 58.17 4.38 -18.11
CA THR A 882 57.43 4.11 -16.84
C THR A 882 55.99 4.56 -16.64
#